data_AF-A0A7T3ZWI2-F1
#
_entry.id   AF-A0A7T3ZWI2-F1
#
_cell.length_a   1.000
_cell.length_b   1.000
_cell.length_c   1.000
_cell.angle_alpha   90.00
_cell.angle_beta   90.00
_cell.angle_gamma   90.00
#
_symmetry.space_group_name_H-M   'P 1'
#
loop_
_entity.id
_entity.type
_entity.pdbx_description
1 polymer ?
#
loop_
_entity_poly.entity_id
_entity_poly.type
_entity_poly.pdbx_seq_one_letter_code
_entity_poly.pdbx_strand_id
1 'polypeptide(L)'
;MTHITLRGSSRVLGASIIGASLLFAGSLPAVAAGTAESPASTQQTSPTADSATDTDLEITLGIDAEVTASPDLTIPVTVAADPSGPTTLTVVRAAGNDPVDGAEATVEAGTGTVETEIDGAPLTPGTYIVKSADSLKTSDDFTVIADPTAEPTETPTETPTETPAAPEPSESAPTEPGATEEPTQEPSPNAEELDKYYPQLAKELFGQDDGTYRIPDPQGGGTGAGNVPAGLEKYYNQKVDLSAENCGKLGYPDYSERIGRAPLCGYLIAPIDAEDPAAGNVAIAMMKVPSGKMVGGKFEKTTSQGTVAWNPGGPGGSGMTLGVAGALYEPDLAANFDLVGFDPRGTGGSMPFSQCSTDEQIDADRAEDAWSGDRDNAEDILNDQAERFANDCIENTGRLFDLGEGGQENLMKHLGTWDAVGDLDLIRSTSGDDKLDFIGFSYGTRLGYVYAQKFGDSVGRLVLDGAVDPGNVSAYKALKDINADPQAYLDASGKLVAKEDAEEDADDSVNQIAGFQGTFEQFALDCSAKGTDGRTWGETYPDLEFPARLAELEDQPFTCALGDGITDREELTTAVQGVLRSLEGNPLPTGIDGDDREVTFGDARTGVIQALYSETLWSRLALGLTELKAGESAGELMRLADDYNSRDETGHYDPMLQAFTNIRCTDENSYGDKPDLAALRDLAERYDEAGPFQAASVSPGVYDYFDFWKFKGTLPKPEKLTAVPNILVVSTSHDSATPYASGVKLARTIDGSLLSVSGASHTSYMSRDENKACTDETVNAFLSQGTVPEVGDFGPKLPIPDTAVDDRGETITLPNRCRMDTFRAEDFSLSQDTASAGESLEATVKHQASEETYTVAFETGGSLGTLTTDNGGNAVGRITVPQDAKPGTYVVQLLDEGGKTTANTTLTVTGDDGKGDDGGKDSDGAGSDGGGSDGGGSADGDDPKGGGDAPGGGSAGGGDGSGGSLPRTGADIWALLAGALALLTAGGLVYRAAKVRKPRH
;
A
#
# COMPACT_ATOMS: atom_id res chain seq x y z
N MET A 1 -42.22 -16.32 -47.15
CA MET A 1 -41.65 -17.67 -47.35
C MET A 1 -40.34 -17.47 -48.09
N THR A 2 -39.16 -17.74 -47.56
CA THR A 2 -38.74 -18.71 -46.55
C THR A 2 -37.47 -18.16 -45.88
N HIS A 3 -37.37 -18.33 -44.57
CA HIS A 3 -36.21 -18.01 -43.76
C HIS A 3 -34.96 -18.76 -44.23
N ILE A 4 -33.83 -18.05 -44.31
CA ILE A 4 -32.48 -18.62 -44.22
C ILE A 4 -31.78 -17.86 -43.10
N THR A 5 -31.42 -18.60 -42.06
CA THR A 5 -30.66 -18.16 -40.89
C THR A 5 -29.18 -18.16 -41.24
N LEU A 6 -28.53 -16.99 -41.18
CA LEU A 6 -27.07 -16.88 -41.20
C LEU A 6 -26.61 -16.67 -39.75
N ARG A 7 -25.89 -17.65 -39.19
CA ARG A 7 -25.06 -17.47 -38.00
C ARG A 7 -23.91 -16.55 -38.38
N GLY A 8 -23.94 -15.31 -37.93
CA GLY A 8 -22.81 -14.38 -37.99
C GLY A 8 -21.95 -14.58 -36.75
N SER A 9 -20.72 -15.04 -36.96
CA SER A 9 -19.68 -15.09 -35.95
C SER A 9 -19.20 -13.66 -35.70
N SER A 10 -19.54 -13.09 -34.55
CA SER A 10 -18.98 -11.83 -34.08
C SER A 10 -17.53 -12.08 -33.68
N ARG A 11 -16.59 -11.56 -34.48
CA ARG A 11 -15.19 -11.42 -34.09
C ARG A 11 -15.12 -10.30 -33.07
N VAL A 12 -14.93 -10.68 -31.81
CA VAL A 12 -14.65 -9.79 -30.69
C VAL A 12 -13.13 -9.77 -30.58
N LEU A 13 -12.51 -8.64 -30.91
CA LEU A 13 -11.09 -8.39 -30.60
C LEU A 13 -11.00 -8.15 -29.09
N GLY A 14 -10.37 -9.07 -28.36
CA GLY A 14 -9.96 -8.89 -26.98
C GLY A 14 -8.57 -8.25 -26.94
N ALA A 15 -8.39 -7.25 -26.08
CA ALA A 15 -7.07 -6.72 -25.70
C ALA A 15 -7.19 -6.17 -24.27
N SER A 16 -6.30 -6.66 -23.40
CA SER A 16 -6.15 -6.41 -21.97
C SER A 16 -5.33 -5.14 -21.72
N ILE A 17 -5.75 -4.29 -20.77
CA ILE A 17 -5.25 -2.91 -20.61
C ILE A 17 -5.21 -2.58 -19.10
N ILE A 18 -4.04 -2.23 -18.55
CA ILE A 18 -3.91 -1.43 -17.31
C ILE A 18 -2.72 -0.46 -17.45
N GLY A 19 -2.97 0.81 -17.12
CA GLY A 19 -1.99 1.79 -16.62
C GLY A 19 -1.01 2.39 -17.62
N ALA A 20 -1.32 3.59 -18.14
CA ALA A 20 -0.38 4.52 -18.77
C ALA A 20 0.35 4.06 -20.07
N SER A 21 -0.41 3.76 -21.14
CA SER A 21 -0.04 4.08 -22.53
C SER A 21 -1.21 3.81 -23.49
N LEU A 22 -1.75 4.87 -24.09
CA LEU A 22 -2.79 4.90 -25.13
C LEU A 22 -2.35 6.05 -26.08
N LEU A 23 -1.78 5.84 -27.29
CA LEU A 23 -2.33 5.14 -28.45
C LEU A 23 -1.33 5.09 -29.62
N PHE A 24 -1.45 4.03 -30.45
CA PHE A 24 -1.10 3.77 -31.87
C PHE A 24 -0.42 2.39 -31.91
N ALA A 25 -0.64 1.46 -32.85
CA ALA A 25 -0.87 1.55 -34.28
C ALA A 25 -1.56 0.27 -34.81
N GLY A 26 -1.95 0.28 -36.08
CA GLY A 26 -2.30 -0.93 -36.81
C GLY A 26 -1.47 -1.05 -38.10
N SER A 27 -1.05 -2.26 -38.45
CA SER A 27 -0.91 -2.68 -39.85
C SER A 27 -0.79 -4.21 -39.99
N LEU A 28 -1.46 -4.72 -41.02
CA LEU A 28 -1.61 -6.14 -41.41
C LEU A 28 -0.30 -6.76 -41.90
N PRO A 29 -0.16 -8.11 -41.84
CA PRO A 29 0.50 -8.82 -42.94
C PRO A 29 -0.29 -10.01 -43.50
N ALA A 30 0.20 -10.44 -44.66
CA ALA A 30 -0.42 -11.36 -45.59
C ALA A 30 0.11 -12.81 -45.46
N VAL A 31 -0.85 -13.73 -45.55
CA VAL A 31 -0.85 -15.19 -45.81
C VAL A 31 0.33 -15.79 -46.62
N ALA A 32 0.88 -16.92 -46.12
CA ALA A 32 1.02 -18.24 -46.80
C ALA A 32 1.91 -19.21 -45.95
N ALA A 33 1.38 -20.25 -45.29
CA ALA A 33 1.04 -21.61 -45.78
C ALA A 33 2.24 -22.55 -46.07
N GLY A 34 2.39 -23.64 -45.30
CA GLY A 34 3.26 -24.77 -45.67
C GLY A 34 3.53 -25.86 -44.61
N THR A 35 2.58 -26.78 -44.44
CA THR A 35 2.60 -28.12 -43.78
C THR A 35 3.90 -28.95 -43.80
N ALA A 36 4.20 -29.70 -42.73
CA ALA A 36 4.00 -31.18 -42.62
C ALA A 36 4.84 -31.92 -41.54
N GLU A 37 4.11 -32.74 -40.75
CA GLU A 37 4.41 -34.13 -40.30
C GLU A 37 5.53 -34.47 -39.28
N SER A 38 5.03 -34.87 -38.10
CA SER A 38 5.54 -35.76 -37.02
C SER A 38 5.96 -37.18 -37.50
N PRO A 39 6.26 -38.20 -36.65
CA PRO A 39 6.43 -38.26 -35.18
C PRO A 39 7.59 -39.17 -34.68
N ALA A 40 7.59 -39.39 -33.35
CA ALA A 40 7.98 -40.62 -32.63
C ALA A 40 9.41 -40.64 -32.03
N SER A 41 9.68 -41.14 -30.81
CA SER A 41 8.90 -41.82 -29.78
C SER A 41 9.87 -42.22 -28.64
N THR A 42 9.35 -42.31 -27.40
CA THR A 42 9.79 -43.19 -26.27
C THR A 42 11.14 -42.85 -25.59
N GLN A 43 11.40 -43.02 -24.29
CA GLN A 43 10.78 -43.79 -23.20
C GLN A 43 11.48 -43.40 -21.87
N GLN A 44 10.69 -42.99 -20.87
CA GLN A 44 10.66 -43.54 -19.50
C GLN A 44 11.85 -44.40 -18.99
N THR A 45 12.38 -44.08 -17.81
CA THR A 45 12.28 -44.92 -16.58
C THR A 45 12.97 -44.25 -15.38
N SER A 46 12.24 -44.11 -14.27
CA SER A 46 12.76 -43.92 -12.91
C SER A 46 13.20 -45.27 -12.29
N PRO A 47 13.95 -45.23 -11.18
CA PRO A 47 13.47 -45.95 -9.99
C PRO A 47 13.69 -45.21 -8.65
N THR A 48 12.82 -45.57 -7.71
CA THR A 48 12.66 -45.19 -6.30
C THR A 48 13.67 -45.81 -5.32
N ALA A 49 13.99 -45.13 -4.20
CA ALA A 49 13.61 -45.49 -2.80
C ALA A 49 14.65 -45.10 -1.69
N ASP A 50 14.08 -44.70 -0.54
CA ASP A 50 14.52 -44.85 0.86
C ASP A 50 15.43 -43.83 1.62
N SER A 51 14.74 -43.09 2.51
CA SER A 51 14.94 -42.87 3.98
C SER A 51 16.17 -42.17 4.60
N ALA A 52 15.86 -41.04 5.27
CA ALA A 52 16.29 -40.55 6.60
C ALA A 52 17.78 -40.23 6.91
N THR A 53 18.06 -38.96 7.27
CA THR A 53 19.12 -38.46 8.18
C THR A 53 18.80 -37.01 8.57
N ASP A 54 18.64 -36.69 9.86
CA ASP A 54 19.62 -35.96 10.71
C ASP A 54 19.96 -34.55 10.19
N THR A 55 19.33 -33.53 10.77
CA THR A 55 19.69 -32.12 10.61
C THR A 55 20.65 -31.72 11.73
N ASP A 56 21.94 -31.68 11.42
CA ASP A 56 22.95 -30.95 12.21
C ASP A 56 22.82 -29.44 11.86
N LEU A 57 22.63 -28.59 12.88
CA LEU A 57 22.65 -27.13 12.77
C LEU A 57 24.08 -26.61 12.98
N GLU A 58 24.52 -25.72 12.10
CA GLU A 58 25.90 -25.20 11.97
C GLU A 58 26.04 -23.84 12.68
N ILE A 59 27.11 -23.64 13.47
CA ILE A 59 27.46 -22.33 14.06
C ILE A 59 28.93 -22.03 13.76
N THR A 60 29.17 -20.84 13.21
CA THR A 60 30.48 -20.32 12.76
C THR A 60 31.12 -19.48 13.85
N LEU A 61 32.36 -19.81 14.25
CA LEU A 61 33.20 -18.90 15.04
C LEU A 61 33.90 -17.93 14.09
N GLY A 62 33.47 -16.67 14.09
CA GLY A 62 34.15 -15.59 13.38
C GLY A 62 35.49 -15.25 14.03
N ILE A 63 36.59 -15.67 13.40
CA ILE A 63 37.91 -15.08 13.62
C ILE A 63 38.33 -14.49 12.27
N ASP A 64 38.01 -13.21 12.05
CA ASP A 64 38.55 -12.46 10.93
C ASP A 64 40.02 -12.08 11.21
N ALA A 65 40.89 -13.08 11.06
CA ALA A 65 42.33 -12.91 10.85
C ALA A 65 42.89 -14.22 10.28
N GLU A 66 43.77 -14.18 9.28
CA GLU A 66 44.60 -15.33 8.94
C GLU A 66 45.44 -15.75 10.17
N VAL A 67 44.96 -16.71 10.96
CA VAL A 67 45.71 -17.24 12.10
C VAL A 67 46.72 -18.26 11.58
N THR A 68 47.96 -17.82 11.40
CA THR A 68 49.10 -18.73 11.23
C THR A 68 49.23 -19.58 12.50
N ALA A 69 49.19 -20.91 12.35
CA ALA A 69 49.21 -21.88 13.45
C ALA A 69 50.24 -21.52 14.56
N SER A 70 49.73 -21.19 15.75
CA SER A 70 50.53 -21.09 16.98
C SER A 70 50.28 -22.33 17.83
N PRO A 71 51.31 -22.96 18.42
CA PRO A 71 51.16 -24.09 19.33
C PRO A 71 50.50 -23.75 20.68
N ASP A 72 50.24 -22.47 20.95
CA ASP A 72 49.73 -21.97 22.24
C ASP A 72 48.33 -21.31 22.12
N LEU A 73 47.48 -21.76 21.19
CA LEU A 73 46.11 -21.24 21.06
C LEU A 73 45.23 -21.77 22.19
N THR A 74 44.96 -20.94 23.19
CA THR A 74 44.04 -21.23 24.29
C THR A 74 42.64 -20.72 23.97
N ILE A 75 41.61 -21.57 24.02
CA ILE A 75 40.21 -21.16 23.87
C ILE A 75 39.55 -21.17 25.25
N PRO A 76 39.19 -20.00 25.84
CA PRO A 76 38.41 -19.96 27.06
C PRO A 76 36.96 -20.34 26.77
N VAL A 77 36.46 -21.39 27.40
CA VAL A 77 35.05 -21.81 27.30
C VAL A 77 34.35 -21.55 28.63
N THR A 78 33.24 -20.80 28.61
CA THR A 78 32.39 -20.60 29.80
C THR A 78 31.20 -21.54 29.75
N VAL A 79 31.09 -22.40 30.76
CA VAL A 79 29.98 -23.36 30.86
C VAL A 79 29.03 -23.02 32.02
N ALA A 80 27.72 -22.97 31.73
CA ALA A 80 26.67 -22.90 32.75
C ALA A 80 26.42 -24.29 33.36
N ALA A 81 26.58 -24.42 34.68
CA ALA A 81 26.61 -25.72 35.36
C ALA A 81 25.23 -26.43 35.43
N ASP A 82 25.20 -27.71 35.05
CA ASP A 82 24.15 -28.68 35.41
C ASP A 82 24.51 -29.33 36.78
N PRO A 83 23.58 -29.43 37.76
CA PRO A 83 23.83 -30.07 39.06
C PRO A 83 24.06 -31.60 39.03
N SER A 84 24.12 -32.24 37.86
CA SER A 84 24.08 -33.70 37.71
C SER A 84 25.42 -34.46 37.82
N GLY A 85 26.58 -33.79 37.74
CA GLY A 85 27.91 -34.42 37.86
C GLY A 85 28.99 -33.70 37.04
N PRO A 86 30.27 -34.10 37.13
CA PRO A 86 31.32 -33.52 36.28
C PRO A 86 31.07 -33.84 34.79
N THR A 87 31.19 -32.84 33.91
CA THR A 87 30.93 -32.94 32.47
C THR A 87 32.23 -32.81 31.68
N THR A 88 32.52 -33.77 30.79
CA THR A 88 33.66 -33.69 29.87
C THR A 88 33.24 -33.05 28.55
N LEU A 89 34.04 -32.07 28.10
CA LEU A 89 33.89 -31.34 26.84
C LEU A 89 34.95 -31.81 25.85
N THR A 90 34.58 -31.94 24.58
CA THR A 90 35.46 -32.33 23.48
C THR A 90 35.28 -31.37 22.30
N VAL A 91 36.38 -30.94 21.69
CA VAL A 91 36.37 -30.13 20.46
C VAL A 91 36.37 -31.03 19.23
N VAL A 92 35.44 -30.81 18.29
CA VAL A 92 35.32 -31.54 17.02
C VAL A 92 35.38 -30.58 15.84
N ARG A 93 35.80 -31.06 14.67
CA ARG A 93 35.74 -30.28 13.42
C ARG A 93 34.32 -30.32 12.84
N ALA A 94 33.79 -29.18 12.41
CA ALA A 94 32.40 -29.07 11.93
C ALA A 94 32.15 -29.96 10.70
N ALA A 95 33.09 -29.98 9.76
CA ALA A 95 33.08 -30.92 8.64
C ALA A 95 33.52 -32.32 9.11
N GLY A 96 32.55 -33.17 9.47
CA GLY A 96 32.75 -34.62 9.64
C GLY A 96 32.72 -35.17 11.07
N ASN A 97 32.53 -34.33 12.10
CA ASN A 97 32.40 -34.75 13.51
C ASN A 97 33.63 -35.49 14.09
N ASP A 98 34.81 -35.42 13.45
CA ASP A 98 36.02 -36.07 13.95
C ASP A 98 36.57 -35.35 15.20
N PRO A 99 36.82 -36.06 16.33
CA PRO A 99 37.44 -35.48 17.52
C PRO A 99 38.85 -34.99 17.25
N VAL A 100 39.19 -33.82 17.76
CA VAL A 100 40.56 -33.31 17.73
C VAL A 100 41.36 -33.95 18.86
N ASP A 101 42.43 -34.67 18.52
CA ASP A 101 43.30 -35.34 19.49
C ASP A 101 43.89 -34.35 20.52
N GLY A 102 43.63 -34.60 21.80
CA GLY A 102 44.16 -33.83 22.93
C GLY A 102 43.25 -32.69 23.43
N ALA A 103 42.14 -32.37 22.74
CA ALA A 103 41.28 -31.25 23.09
C ALA A 103 40.08 -31.67 23.98
N GLU A 104 40.36 -32.15 25.20
CA GLU A 104 39.35 -32.54 26.20
C GLU A 104 39.55 -31.81 27.54
N ALA A 105 38.45 -31.32 28.12
CA ALA A 105 38.45 -30.72 29.46
C ALA A 105 37.28 -31.24 30.29
N THR A 106 37.46 -31.42 31.60
CA THR A 106 36.40 -31.88 32.52
C THR A 106 36.03 -30.77 33.49
N VAL A 107 34.76 -30.40 33.52
CA VAL A 107 34.20 -29.35 34.37
C VAL A 107 33.47 -29.98 35.55
N GLU A 108 33.83 -29.63 36.78
CA GLU A 108 33.22 -30.19 38.00
C GLU A 108 31.82 -29.61 38.30
N ALA A 109 30.96 -30.40 38.94
CA ALA A 109 29.58 -29.99 39.24
C ALA A 109 29.49 -28.88 40.29
N GLY A 110 28.64 -27.87 40.04
CA GLY A 110 28.15 -26.96 41.08
C GLY A 110 28.86 -25.61 41.24
N THR A 111 29.67 -25.16 40.28
CA THR A 111 30.21 -23.80 40.24
C THR A 111 29.65 -23.05 39.03
N GLY A 112 28.91 -21.97 39.27
CA GLY A 112 28.43 -21.08 38.21
C GLY A 112 29.63 -20.39 37.56
N THR A 113 29.79 -20.60 36.25
CA THR A 113 30.89 -20.11 35.42
C THR A 113 32.23 -20.76 35.77
N VAL A 114 32.69 -21.69 34.93
CA VAL A 114 34.05 -22.26 34.99
C VAL A 114 34.75 -21.88 33.70
N GLU A 115 35.89 -21.20 33.83
CA GLU A 115 36.85 -21.02 32.74
C GLU A 115 37.76 -22.24 32.72
N THR A 116 37.78 -22.97 31.60
CA THR A 116 38.75 -24.06 31.38
C THR A 116 39.51 -23.83 30.09
N GLU A 117 40.79 -24.13 30.12
CA GLU A 117 41.67 -24.10 28.95
C GLU A 117 41.68 -25.48 28.30
N ILE A 118 41.57 -25.53 26.97
CA ILE A 118 41.64 -26.77 26.19
C ILE A 118 43.01 -26.81 25.49
N ASP A 119 43.96 -27.50 26.10
CA ASP A 119 45.32 -27.64 25.59
C ASP A 119 45.43 -28.81 24.60
N GLY A 120 45.49 -28.53 23.30
CA GLY A 120 45.59 -29.54 22.24
C GLY A 120 46.50 -29.10 21.09
N ALA A 121 46.99 -30.08 20.31
CA ALA A 121 47.88 -29.83 19.17
C ALA A 121 47.33 -28.75 18.21
N PRO A 122 48.19 -27.99 17.50
CA PRO A 122 47.79 -26.80 16.75
C PRO A 122 46.60 -27.08 15.82
N LEU A 123 45.51 -26.35 16.03
CA LEU A 123 44.31 -26.43 15.20
C LEU A 123 44.65 -25.93 13.79
N THR A 124 44.23 -26.67 12.78
CA THR A 124 44.32 -26.19 11.38
C THR A 124 43.21 -25.17 11.12
N PRO A 125 43.36 -24.23 10.19
CA PRO A 125 42.27 -23.30 9.83
C PRO A 125 40.99 -24.05 9.44
N GLY A 126 39.84 -23.61 9.95
CA GLY A 126 38.52 -24.19 9.70
C GLY A 126 37.54 -24.02 10.86
N THR A 127 36.28 -24.43 10.67
CA THR A 127 35.19 -24.32 11.67
C THR A 127 35.24 -25.47 12.69
N TYR A 128 35.10 -25.14 13.97
CA TYR A 128 35.14 -26.08 15.10
C TYR A 128 33.90 -25.93 16.01
N ILE A 129 33.49 -27.04 16.63
CA ILE A 129 32.33 -27.11 17.53
C ILE A 129 32.77 -27.76 18.85
N VAL A 130 32.27 -27.27 19.99
CA VAL A 130 32.47 -27.89 21.31
C VAL A 130 31.24 -28.73 21.66
N LYS A 131 31.46 -30.02 21.97
CA LYS A 131 30.39 -30.95 22.36
C LYS A 131 30.62 -31.48 23.77
N SER A 132 29.55 -31.77 24.51
CA SER A 132 29.64 -32.56 25.74
C SER A 132 29.65 -34.05 25.41
N ALA A 133 30.35 -34.86 26.22
CA ALA A 133 30.53 -36.29 26.00
C ALA A 133 29.21 -37.09 25.87
N ASP A 134 28.10 -36.55 26.39
CA ASP A 134 26.78 -37.19 26.34
C ASP A 134 25.89 -36.69 25.18
N SER A 135 26.40 -35.81 24.30
CA SER A 135 25.71 -35.26 23.11
C SER A 135 24.36 -34.58 23.39
N LEU A 136 24.14 -34.10 24.62
CA LEU A 136 22.84 -33.58 25.07
C LEU A 136 22.65 -32.06 24.85
N LYS A 137 23.69 -31.32 24.41
CA LYS A 137 23.70 -29.86 24.31
C LYS A 137 24.59 -29.36 23.15
N THR A 138 24.15 -28.32 22.43
CA THR A 138 24.88 -27.60 21.36
C THR A 138 25.48 -26.28 21.91
N SER A 139 26.23 -25.53 21.11
CA SER A 139 26.85 -24.26 21.55
C SER A 139 25.84 -23.21 22.02
N ASP A 140 24.55 -23.35 21.71
CA ASP A 140 23.49 -22.47 22.22
C ASP A 140 23.30 -22.56 23.74
N ASP A 141 23.82 -23.64 24.37
CA ASP A 141 23.80 -23.85 25.81
C ASP A 141 25.08 -23.36 26.53
N PHE A 142 26.10 -22.88 25.80
CA PHE A 142 27.39 -22.47 26.35
C PHE A 142 27.90 -21.18 25.70
N THR A 143 28.33 -20.20 26.48
CA THR A 143 28.94 -18.99 25.92
C THR A 143 30.44 -19.19 25.76
N VAL A 144 30.96 -19.23 24.53
CA VAL A 144 32.40 -19.20 24.27
C VAL A 144 32.80 -17.75 24.05
N ILE A 145 33.64 -17.20 24.92
CA ILE A 145 34.20 -15.87 24.76
C ILE A 145 35.68 -16.06 24.44
N ALA A 146 36.07 -15.84 23.18
CA ALA A 146 37.48 -15.70 22.85
C ALA A 146 37.96 -14.37 23.41
N ASP A 147 39.03 -14.37 24.22
CA ASP A 147 39.66 -13.12 24.67
C ASP A 147 40.60 -12.61 23.56
N PRO A 148 40.27 -11.50 22.86
CA PRO A 148 41.14 -10.95 21.82
C PRO A 148 42.40 -10.27 22.40
N THR A 149 42.60 -10.26 23.72
CA THR A 149 43.71 -9.56 24.40
C THR A 149 44.85 -10.48 24.88
N ALA A 150 44.82 -11.78 24.57
CA ALA A 150 45.92 -12.69 24.88
C ALA A 150 47.16 -12.38 24.00
N GLU A 151 48.09 -11.57 24.53
CA GLU A 151 49.36 -11.28 23.87
C GLU A 151 50.26 -12.53 23.80
N PRO A 152 50.95 -12.80 22.68
CA PRO A 152 51.91 -13.88 22.57
C PRO A 152 53.12 -13.61 23.47
N THR A 153 53.44 -14.55 24.36
CA THR A 153 54.56 -14.42 25.30
C THR A 153 55.90 -14.30 24.53
N GLU A 154 56.62 -13.19 24.75
CA GLU A 154 57.86 -12.85 24.03
C GLU A 154 59.00 -13.87 24.13
N THR A 155 59.80 -13.97 23.07
CA THR A 155 61.18 -14.48 23.09
C THR A 155 62.13 -13.41 22.51
N PRO A 156 63.35 -13.19 23.07
CA PRO A 156 63.99 -11.87 23.02
C PRO A 156 64.84 -11.53 21.77
N THR A 157 64.97 -10.22 21.62
CA THR A 157 65.67 -9.32 20.69
C THR A 157 67.09 -9.69 20.24
N GLU A 158 67.45 -9.35 18.99
CA GLU A 158 68.70 -8.63 18.65
C GLU A 158 68.51 -7.63 17.49
N THR A 159 68.93 -6.38 17.68
CA THR A 159 69.14 -5.30 16.67
C THR A 159 70.62 -5.25 16.28
N PRO A 160 71.05 -4.81 15.07
CA PRO A 160 71.40 -3.37 14.84
C PRO A 160 71.21 -2.86 13.38
N THR A 161 70.68 -1.65 13.14
CA THR A 161 71.35 -0.32 12.93
C THR A 161 71.85 -0.01 11.50
N GLU A 162 71.33 1.06 10.87
CA GLU A 162 72.04 2.26 10.33
C GLU A 162 71.34 2.94 9.13
N THR A 163 71.05 4.24 9.33
CA THR A 163 70.72 5.34 8.39
C THR A 163 71.96 5.69 7.53
N PRO A 164 71.90 6.17 6.25
CA PRO A 164 71.42 7.52 5.95
C PRO A 164 70.87 7.84 4.53
N ALA A 165 70.30 9.05 4.45
CA ALA A 165 69.59 9.64 3.32
C ALA A 165 70.47 10.31 2.22
N ALA A 166 69.89 10.32 1.02
CA ALA A 166 69.94 11.26 -0.13
C ALA A 166 71.27 11.52 -0.90
N PRO A 167 71.20 11.49 -2.25
CA PRO A 167 71.08 12.77 -2.99
C PRO A 167 70.12 12.75 -4.19
N GLU A 168 69.50 13.90 -4.49
CA GLU A 168 68.83 14.23 -5.77
C GLU A 168 69.83 14.74 -6.85
N PRO A 169 69.41 15.13 -8.08
CA PRO A 169 68.78 14.32 -9.13
C PRO A 169 69.53 14.46 -10.49
N SER A 170 69.26 13.58 -11.46
CA SER A 170 69.65 13.80 -12.86
C SER A 170 68.79 12.97 -13.82
N GLU A 171 67.94 13.67 -14.55
CA GLU A 171 67.44 13.44 -15.92
C GLU A 171 67.32 12.00 -16.44
N SER A 172 66.08 11.55 -16.65
CA SER A 172 65.44 11.32 -17.97
C SER A 172 64.40 10.19 -17.90
N ALA A 173 63.17 10.51 -18.34
CA ALA A 173 62.00 9.63 -18.37
C ALA A 173 62.20 8.39 -19.26
N PRO A 174 61.46 7.30 -18.99
CA PRO A 174 60.25 7.08 -19.79
C PRO A 174 59.03 6.57 -18.99
N THR A 175 57.90 7.23 -19.26
CA THR A 175 56.50 6.76 -19.40
C THR A 175 55.94 5.70 -18.44
N GLU A 176 55.03 6.13 -17.56
CA GLU A 176 54.10 5.28 -16.79
C GLU A 176 52.96 4.71 -17.66
N PRO A 177 52.44 3.50 -17.33
CA PRO A 177 51.14 3.04 -17.79
C PRO A 177 50.02 3.80 -17.06
N GLY A 178 48.99 4.16 -17.82
CA GLY A 178 47.96 5.13 -17.47
C GLY A 178 47.18 4.83 -16.19
N ALA A 179 46.86 5.92 -15.50
CA ALA A 179 45.85 5.98 -14.46
C ALA A 179 44.50 5.49 -15.02
N THR A 180 43.82 4.66 -14.25
CA THR A 180 42.38 4.44 -14.34
C THR A 180 41.68 5.78 -14.16
N GLU A 181 40.90 6.18 -15.17
CA GLU A 181 40.01 7.34 -15.10
C GLU A 181 38.94 7.07 -14.03
N GLU A 182 38.70 8.05 -13.14
CA GLU A 182 37.46 8.09 -12.34
C GLU A 182 36.27 8.08 -13.31
N PRO A 183 35.15 7.41 -13.00
CA PRO A 183 33.97 7.46 -13.86
C PRO A 183 33.53 8.92 -13.96
N THR A 184 33.55 9.44 -15.19
CA THR A 184 33.09 10.80 -15.47
C THR A 184 31.60 10.86 -15.23
N GLN A 185 31.17 11.48 -14.13
CA GLN A 185 29.79 11.87 -13.90
C GLN A 185 29.29 12.62 -15.14
N GLU A 186 28.28 12.11 -15.83
CA GLU A 186 27.69 12.83 -16.96
C GLU A 186 27.16 14.19 -16.47
N PRO A 187 27.30 15.25 -17.29
CA PRO A 187 26.87 16.58 -16.87
C PRO A 187 25.36 16.60 -16.63
N SER A 188 24.94 17.18 -15.50
CA SER A 188 23.54 17.52 -15.21
C SER A 188 22.83 18.09 -16.45
N PRO A 189 21.58 17.68 -16.72
CA PRO A 189 20.86 18.06 -17.93
C PRO A 189 20.84 19.58 -18.11
N ASN A 190 21.04 20.01 -19.35
CA ASN A 190 20.98 21.41 -19.72
C ASN A 190 19.52 21.88 -19.85
N ALA A 191 19.32 23.20 -19.98
CA ALA A 191 17.97 23.77 -20.01
C ALA A 191 17.13 23.32 -21.22
N GLU A 192 17.75 23.03 -22.36
CA GLU A 192 17.06 22.53 -23.56
C GLU A 192 16.58 21.08 -23.35
N GLU A 193 17.39 20.26 -22.68
CA GLU A 193 17.04 18.88 -22.32
C GLU A 193 15.86 18.84 -21.34
N LEU A 194 15.84 19.72 -20.33
CA LEU A 194 14.72 19.82 -19.39
C LEU A 194 13.44 20.38 -20.04
N ASP A 195 13.57 21.36 -20.94
CA ASP A 195 12.43 22.01 -21.63
C ASP A 195 11.74 21.09 -22.66
N LYS A 196 12.48 20.12 -23.21
CA LYS A 196 12.03 19.21 -24.29
C LYS A 196 10.67 18.58 -23.99
N TYR A 197 10.43 18.18 -22.73
CA TYR A 197 9.27 17.40 -22.31
C TYR A 197 8.08 18.24 -21.83
N TYR A 198 8.21 19.58 -21.81
CA TYR A 198 7.12 20.43 -21.32
C TYR A 198 5.99 20.47 -22.36
N PRO A 199 4.72 20.25 -21.95
CA PRO A 199 3.60 20.32 -22.88
C PRO A 199 3.48 21.72 -23.50
N GLN A 200 3.02 21.78 -24.75
CA GLN A 200 2.83 23.05 -25.47
C GLN A 200 1.99 24.04 -24.65
N LEU A 201 0.96 23.58 -23.95
CA LEU A 201 0.14 24.44 -23.11
C LEU A 201 0.93 25.10 -21.97
N ALA A 202 1.85 24.37 -21.32
CA ALA A 202 2.71 24.92 -20.28
C ALA A 202 3.65 25.99 -20.86
N LYS A 203 4.24 25.74 -22.03
CA LYS A 203 5.09 26.71 -22.74
C LYS A 203 4.33 27.99 -23.07
N GLU A 204 3.10 27.88 -23.57
CA GLU A 204 2.26 29.02 -23.93
C GLU A 204 1.80 29.84 -22.72
N LEU A 205 1.48 29.18 -21.59
CA LEU A 205 0.91 29.85 -20.42
C LEU A 205 1.96 30.40 -19.44
N PHE A 206 3.08 29.69 -19.30
CA PHE A 206 4.05 29.95 -18.22
C PHE A 206 5.44 30.33 -18.73
N GLY A 207 5.77 30.03 -19.99
CA GLY A 207 7.06 30.37 -20.60
C GLY A 207 7.28 31.88 -20.69
N GLN A 208 8.51 32.32 -20.40
CA GLN A 208 8.96 33.70 -20.47
C GLN A 208 9.96 33.89 -21.63
N ASP A 209 10.13 35.14 -22.08
CA ASP A 209 11.06 35.48 -23.17
C ASP A 209 12.55 35.17 -22.84
N ASP A 210 12.89 35.01 -21.55
CA ASP A 210 14.23 34.69 -21.07
C ASP A 210 14.50 33.18 -20.94
N GLY A 211 13.53 32.33 -21.32
CA GLY A 211 13.63 30.87 -21.25
C GLY A 211 13.25 30.28 -19.88
N THR A 212 12.85 31.10 -18.90
CA THR A 212 12.32 30.63 -17.62
C THR A 212 10.81 30.41 -17.68
N TYR A 213 10.27 29.76 -16.67
CA TYR A 213 8.84 29.56 -16.47
C TYR A 213 8.34 30.29 -15.22
N ARG A 214 7.14 30.87 -15.29
CA ARG A 214 6.49 31.49 -14.12
C ARG A 214 5.01 31.16 -14.09
N ILE A 215 4.56 30.54 -13.00
CA ILE A 215 3.15 30.23 -12.78
C ILE A 215 2.47 31.45 -12.15
N PRO A 216 1.50 32.08 -12.82
CA PRO A 216 0.86 33.30 -12.34
C PRO A 216 -0.09 33.01 -11.16
N ASP A 217 -0.60 34.08 -10.53
CA ASP A 217 -1.75 33.96 -9.63
C ASP A 217 -2.99 33.40 -10.35
N PRO A 218 -3.88 32.69 -9.62
CA PRO A 218 -5.12 32.17 -10.20
C PRO A 218 -5.99 33.28 -10.81
N GLN A 219 -6.59 33.00 -11.96
CA GLN A 219 -7.56 33.92 -12.56
C GLN A 219 -8.83 33.95 -11.73
N GLY A 220 -9.21 35.12 -11.20
CA GLY A 220 -10.47 35.27 -10.47
C GLY A 220 -11.72 35.17 -11.37
N GLY A 221 -12.89 35.03 -10.75
CA GLY A 221 -14.19 35.02 -11.43
C GLY A 221 -14.89 33.65 -11.45
N GLY A 222 -14.35 32.66 -10.74
CA GLY A 222 -15.07 31.46 -10.34
C GLY A 222 -15.88 31.67 -9.07
N THR A 223 -16.46 30.59 -8.56
CA THR A 223 -17.18 30.56 -7.28
C THR A 223 -16.89 29.21 -6.66
N GLY A 224 -16.10 29.20 -5.58
CA GLY A 224 -15.81 27.96 -4.84
C GLY A 224 -17.06 27.45 -4.13
N ALA A 225 -17.15 26.13 -4.01
CA ALA A 225 -18.22 25.42 -3.32
C ALA A 225 -17.73 24.76 -2.02
N GLY A 226 -18.65 24.42 -1.13
CA GLY A 226 -18.36 23.84 0.18
C GLY A 226 -17.48 24.72 1.06
N ASN A 227 -16.71 24.06 1.92
CA ASN A 227 -15.79 24.73 2.84
C ASN A 227 -14.62 25.34 2.07
N VAL A 228 -14.38 26.64 2.27
CA VAL A 228 -13.25 27.38 1.71
C VAL A 228 -12.32 27.78 2.87
N PRO A 229 -11.08 27.28 2.91
CA PRO A 229 -10.11 27.66 3.93
C PRO A 229 -9.79 29.17 3.89
N ALA A 230 -9.72 29.78 5.08
CA ALA A 230 -9.42 31.19 5.22
C ALA A 230 -8.02 31.52 4.66
N GLY A 231 -7.91 32.60 3.89
CA GLY A 231 -6.65 33.04 3.27
C GLY A 231 -6.34 32.38 1.91
N LEU A 232 -7.10 31.35 1.51
CA LEU A 232 -6.96 30.67 0.22
C LEU A 232 -8.06 31.06 -0.78
N GLU A 233 -8.90 32.04 -0.48
CA GLU A 233 -10.10 32.36 -1.26
C GLU A 233 -9.80 32.67 -2.73
N LYS A 234 -8.61 33.20 -3.05
CA LYS A 234 -8.19 33.47 -4.44
C LYS A 234 -8.04 32.18 -5.27
N TYR A 235 -7.60 31.09 -4.64
CA TYR A 235 -7.45 29.78 -5.29
C TYR A 235 -8.80 29.08 -5.40
N TYR A 236 -9.62 29.12 -4.34
CA TYR A 236 -10.93 28.44 -4.34
C TYR A 236 -11.95 29.13 -5.26
N ASN A 237 -11.85 30.45 -5.48
CA ASN A 237 -12.72 31.22 -6.37
C ASN A 237 -12.11 31.45 -7.77
N GLN A 238 -11.16 30.61 -8.17
CA GLN A 238 -10.54 30.73 -9.48
C GLN A 238 -11.45 30.23 -10.60
N LYS A 239 -11.29 30.82 -11.77
CA LYS A 239 -11.87 30.33 -13.01
C LYS A 239 -10.85 29.42 -13.71
N VAL A 240 -11.16 28.14 -13.82
CA VAL A 240 -10.33 27.16 -14.54
C VAL A 240 -10.70 27.17 -16.02
N ASP A 241 -9.72 27.38 -16.90
CA ASP A 241 -9.92 27.39 -18.35
C ASP A 241 -9.76 26.00 -18.96
N LEU A 242 -10.86 25.24 -18.97
CA LEU A 242 -10.91 23.89 -19.53
C LEU A 242 -11.44 23.90 -20.96
N SER A 243 -10.68 23.34 -21.91
CA SER A 243 -11.10 23.21 -23.30
C SER A 243 -10.55 21.95 -23.99
N ALA A 244 -11.20 21.54 -25.08
CA ALA A 244 -10.70 20.44 -25.91
C ALA A 244 -9.40 20.81 -26.65
N GLU A 245 -9.21 22.08 -27.00
CA GLU A 245 -7.95 22.59 -27.58
C GLU A 245 -6.79 22.40 -26.60
N ASN A 246 -7.03 22.73 -25.33
CA ASN A 246 -6.04 22.55 -24.27
C ASN A 246 -5.67 21.07 -24.07
N CYS A 247 -6.57 20.11 -24.30
CA CYS A 247 -6.19 18.69 -24.26
C CYS A 247 -5.15 18.34 -25.32
N GLY A 248 -5.32 18.83 -26.56
CA GLY A 248 -4.34 18.63 -27.63
C GLY A 248 -3.01 19.30 -27.33
N LYS A 249 -3.02 20.51 -26.76
CA LYS A 249 -1.80 21.23 -26.34
C LYS A 249 -1.11 20.61 -25.11
N LEU A 250 -1.83 19.79 -24.34
CA LEU A 250 -1.27 18.97 -23.27
C LEU A 250 -0.73 17.62 -23.77
N GLY A 251 -0.81 17.34 -25.08
CA GLY A 251 -0.29 16.10 -25.68
C GLY A 251 -1.30 14.94 -25.74
N TYR A 252 -2.56 15.17 -25.32
CA TYR A 252 -3.57 14.11 -25.34
C TYR A 252 -4.27 14.00 -26.71
N PRO A 253 -4.52 12.77 -27.20
CA PRO A 253 -5.26 12.56 -28.45
C PRO A 253 -6.74 12.95 -28.28
N ASP A 254 -7.43 13.16 -29.41
CA ASP A 254 -8.86 13.43 -29.38
C ASP A 254 -9.65 12.14 -29.07
N TYR A 255 -10.22 12.08 -27.87
CA TYR A 255 -11.06 10.97 -27.41
C TYR A 255 -12.52 11.07 -27.86
N SER A 256 -12.92 12.14 -28.56
CA SER A 256 -14.34 12.43 -28.88
C SER A 256 -15.05 11.30 -29.61
N GLU A 257 -14.39 10.64 -30.56
CA GLU A 257 -14.99 9.52 -31.30
C GLU A 257 -15.22 8.28 -30.42
N ARG A 258 -14.36 8.08 -29.41
CA ARG A 258 -14.40 6.90 -28.52
C ARG A 258 -15.50 7.02 -27.47
N ILE A 259 -15.61 8.18 -26.83
CA ILE A 259 -16.57 8.41 -25.72
C ILE A 259 -17.78 9.26 -26.12
N GLY A 260 -17.88 9.64 -27.40
CA GLY A 260 -18.98 10.42 -27.98
C GLY A 260 -18.96 11.92 -27.68
N ARG A 261 -17.96 12.42 -26.95
CA ARG A 261 -17.84 13.83 -26.52
C ARG A 261 -16.38 14.22 -26.28
N ALA A 262 -16.08 15.50 -26.44
CA ALA A 262 -14.74 16.00 -26.16
C ALA A 262 -14.48 16.08 -24.65
N PRO A 263 -13.37 15.51 -24.14
CA PRO A 263 -12.84 15.89 -22.83
C PRO A 263 -12.35 17.35 -22.86
N LEU A 264 -12.26 17.96 -21.68
CA LEU A 264 -11.83 19.34 -21.50
C LEU A 264 -10.63 19.35 -20.55
N CYS A 265 -9.52 19.97 -20.95
CA CYS A 265 -8.30 19.96 -20.15
C CYS A 265 -7.81 21.37 -19.87
N GLY A 266 -6.97 21.51 -18.84
CA GLY A 266 -6.34 22.78 -18.47
C GLY A 266 -5.62 22.67 -17.14
N TYR A 267 -5.24 23.81 -16.59
CA TYR A 267 -4.52 23.90 -15.32
C TYR A 267 -5.37 24.59 -14.25
N LEU A 268 -5.40 23.97 -13.07
CA LEU A 268 -5.84 24.58 -11.81
C LEU A 268 -4.61 25.12 -11.09
N ILE A 269 -4.62 26.37 -10.66
CA ILE A 269 -3.49 26.96 -9.94
C ILE A 269 -3.65 26.70 -8.44
N ALA A 270 -2.59 26.23 -7.78
CA ALA A 270 -2.55 26.00 -6.35
C ALA A 270 -1.31 26.67 -5.74
N PRO A 271 -1.33 27.05 -4.45
CA PRO A 271 -0.11 27.52 -3.79
C PRO A 271 0.88 26.35 -3.63
N ILE A 272 2.18 26.65 -3.70
CA ILE A 272 3.21 25.68 -3.31
C ILE A 272 2.99 25.31 -1.84
N ASP A 273 2.95 26.33 -0.97
CA ASP A 273 2.70 26.22 0.46
C ASP A 273 1.35 26.87 0.80
N ALA A 274 0.42 26.09 1.33
CA ALA A 274 -0.88 26.58 1.75
C ALA A 274 -0.83 27.50 2.98
N GLU A 275 0.22 27.41 3.80
CA GLU A 275 0.44 28.27 4.96
C GLU A 275 1.09 29.61 4.59
N ASP A 276 1.90 29.63 3.52
CA ASP A 276 2.42 30.85 2.88
C ASP A 276 2.07 30.92 1.37
N PRO A 277 0.83 31.33 1.01
CA PRO A 277 0.40 31.39 -0.39
C PRO A 277 1.08 32.49 -1.22
N ALA A 278 2.01 33.25 -0.63
CA ALA A 278 2.87 34.18 -1.35
C ALA A 278 4.18 33.52 -1.81
N ALA A 279 4.51 32.31 -1.34
CA ALA A 279 5.75 31.58 -1.62
C ALA A 279 5.82 30.94 -3.02
N GLY A 280 4.82 31.19 -3.87
CA GLY A 280 4.76 30.71 -5.24
C GLY A 280 3.60 29.76 -5.50
N ASN A 281 3.44 29.38 -6.76
CA ASN A 281 2.31 28.58 -7.23
C ASN A 281 2.79 27.35 -8.01
N VAL A 282 1.99 26.29 -7.96
CA VAL A 282 2.02 25.14 -8.87
C VAL A 282 0.78 25.15 -9.77
N ALA A 283 0.85 24.45 -10.89
CA ALA A 283 -0.24 24.30 -11.84
C ALA A 283 -0.59 22.82 -11.98
N ILE A 284 -1.80 22.46 -11.55
CA ILE A 284 -2.31 21.09 -11.50
C ILE A 284 -3.03 20.80 -12.81
N ALA A 285 -2.51 19.86 -13.60
CA ALA A 285 -3.14 19.42 -14.83
C ALA A 285 -4.39 18.60 -14.51
N MET A 286 -5.49 18.91 -15.19
CA MET A 286 -6.74 18.17 -15.05
C MET A 286 -7.45 17.95 -16.39
N MET A 287 -8.13 16.83 -16.50
CA MET A 287 -9.00 16.46 -17.61
C MET A 287 -10.40 16.14 -17.08
N LYS A 288 -11.38 16.91 -17.55
CA LYS A 288 -12.79 16.75 -17.24
C LYS A 288 -13.52 16.12 -18.41
N VAL A 289 -14.23 15.04 -18.14
CA VAL A 289 -15.20 14.43 -19.05
C VAL A 289 -16.62 14.81 -18.60
N PRO A 290 -17.35 15.65 -19.36
CA PRO A 290 -18.69 16.08 -18.97
C PRO A 290 -19.68 14.92 -18.91
N SER A 291 -20.63 14.98 -17.99
CA SER A 291 -21.73 14.04 -17.82
C SER A 291 -22.62 13.94 -19.07
N GLY A 292 -22.99 12.71 -19.42
CA GLY A 292 -23.96 12.42 -20.46
C GLY A 292 -23.88 11.00 -20.99
N LYS A 293 -24.84 10.64 -21.83
CA LYS A 293 -25.04 9.26 -22.29
C LYS A 293 -25.11 9.15 -23.80
N MET A 294 -24.78 7.98 -24.32
CA MET A 294 -24.94 7.65 -25.73
C MET A 294 -26.35 7.10 -25.98
N VAL A 295 -27.17 7.82 -26.77
CA VAL A 295 -28.52 7.40 -27.18
C VAL A 295 -28.57 7.30 -28.70
N GLY A 296 -28.77 6.08 -29.21
CA GLY A 296 -28.84 5.84 -30.66
C GLY A 296 -27.57 6.27 -31.42
N GLY A 297 -26.40 6.10 -30.80
CA GLY A 297 -25.10 6.50 -31.37
C GLY A 297 -24.82 8.01 -31.32
N LYS A 298 -25.61 8.79 -30.59
CA LYS A 298 -25.39 10.23 -30.37
C LYS A 298 -25.23 10.53 -28.90
N PHE A 299 -24.33 11.45 -28.58
CA PHE A 299 -24.16 11.93 -27.22
C PHE A 299 -25.30 12.88 -26.82
N GLU A 300 -25.91 12.61 -25.68
CA GLU A 300 -26.88 13.47 -25.01
C GLU A 300 -26.30 13.90 -23.66
N LYS A 301 -25.99 15.20 -23.55
CA LYS A 301 -25.54 15.81 -22.28
C LYS A 301 -26.64 15.72 -21.23
N THR A 302 -26.28 15.37 -20.01
CA THR A 302 -27.16 15.32 -18.84
C THR A 302 -26.84 16.46 -17.87
N THR A 303 -27.68 16.60 -16.84
CA THR A 303 -27.36 17.44 -15.67
C THR A 303 -26.52 16.60 -14.72
N SER A 304 -25.31 17.06 -14.42
CA SER A 304 -24.42 16.37 -13.48
C SER A 304 -25.02 16.34 -12.08
N GLN A 305 -24.82 15.23 -11.37
CA GLN A 305 -25.12 15.06 -9.94
C GLN A 305 -23.95 15.48 -9.04
N GLY A 306 -22.77 15.70 -9.64
CA GLY A 306 -21.54 16.12 -8.98
C GLY A 306 -20.33 15.74 -9.81
N THR A 307 -19.15 15.78 -9.21
CA THR A 307 -17.90 15.33 -9.85
C THR A 307 -17.34 14.12 -9.12
N VAL A 308 -16.90 13.10 -9.86
CA VAL A 308 -16.06 12.03 -9.30
C VAL A 308 -14.63 12.31 -9.76
N ALA A 309 -13.73 12.56 -8.81
CA ALA A 309 -12.30 12.72 -9.06
C ALA A 309 -11.59 11.35 -9.03
N TRP A 310 -10.56 11.18 -9.85
CA TRP A 310 -9.89 9.89 -10.05
C TRP A 310 -8.38 10.04 -9.92
N ASN A 311 -7.73 9.08 -9.25
CA ASN A 311 -6.28 9.00 -9.18
C ASN A 311 -5.79 7.54 -9.29
N PRO A 312 -4.78 7.25 -10.13
CA PRO A 312 -4.31 5.88 -10.38
C PRO A 312 -3.34 5.37 -9.30
N GLY A 313 -2.80 6.25 -8.46
CA GLY A 313 -1.73 5.94 -7.53
C GLY A 313 -0.35 6.06 -8.16
N GLY A 314 0.51 5.08 -7.89
CA GLY A 314 1.95 5.16 -8.08
C GLY A 314 2.68 5.26 -6.73
N PRO A 315 2.93 6.45 -6.13
CA PRO A 315 2.63 7.80 -6.63
C PRO A 315 3.32 8.13 -7.96
N GLY A 316 2.96 9.26 -8.58
CA GLY A 316 3.54 9.70 -9.84
C GLY A 316 2.80 9.20 -11.09
N GLY A 317 1.77 8.36 -10.95
CA GLY A 317 0.91 7.97 -12.06
C GLY A 317 0.04 9.13 -12.55
N SER A 318 0.03 9.38 -13.87
CA SER A 318 -0.86 10.38 -14.46
C SER A 318 -2.33 9.96 -14.40
N GLY A 319 -3.17 10.76 -13.75
CA GLY A 319 -4.60 10.52 -13.62
C GLY A 319 -5.44 11.08 -14.76
N MET A 320 -4.85 11.87 -15.66
CA MET A 320 -5.56 12.62 -16.71
C MET A 320 -6.53 11.77 -17.53
N THR A 321 -6.16 10.54 -17.90
CA THR A 321 -7.00 9.72 -18.78
C THR A 321 -8.04 8.86 -18.04
N LEU A 322 -8.06 8.84 -16.71
CA LEU A 322 -8.98 7.99 -15.94
C LEU A 322 -10.45 8.37 -16.14
N GLY A 323 -10.77 9.65 -16.28
CA GLY A 323 -12.14 10.08 -16.60
C GLY A 323 -12.61 9.59 -17.98
N VAL A 324 -11.70 9.44 -18.95
CA VAL A 324 -12.00 8.87 -20.27
C VAL A 324 -12.23 7.36 -20.15
N ALA A 325 -11.39 6.66 -19.39
CA ALA A 325 -11.56 5.24 -19.11
C ALA A 325 -12.90 4.97 -18.41
N GLY A 326 -13.24 5.74 -17.37
CA GLY A 326 -14.54 5.65 -16.70
C GLY A 326 -15.71 5.92 -17.64
N ALA A 327 -15.58 6.86 -18.60
CA ALA A 327 -16.63 7.08 -19.59
C ALA A 327 -16.79 5.95 -20.63
N LEU A 328 -15.75 5.15 -20.86
CA LEU A 328 -15.78 3.98 -21.74
C LEU A 328 -16.35 2.74 -21.04
N TYR A 329 -15.90 2.50 -19.82
CA TYR A 329 -16.16 1.25 -19.11
C TYR A 329 -17.33 1.37 -18.12
N GLU A 330 -17.58 2.57 -17.60
CA GLU A 330 -18.64 2.86 -16.63
C GLU A 330 -19.64 3.91 -17.16
N PRO A 331 -20.31 3.63 -18.29
CA PRO A 331 -21.15 4.61 -18.98
C PRO A 331 -22.35 5.09 -18.15
N ASP A 332 -22.83 4.29 -17.20
CA ASP A 332 -23.92 4.68 -16.30
C ASP A 332 -23.47 5.69 -15.24
N LEU A 333 -22.25 5.54 -14.71
CA LEU A 333 -21.64 6.54 -13.84
C LEU A 333 -21.39 7.84 -14.63
N ALA A 334 -20.78 7.71 -15.81
CA ALA A 334 -20.47 8.83 -16.69
C ALA A 334 -21.72 9.54 -17.27
N ALA A 335 -22.88 8.89 -17.22
CA ALA A 335 -24.16 9.50 -17.57
C ALA A 335 -24.67 10.47 -16.51
N ASN A 336 -24.20 10.36 -15.26
CA ASN A 336 -24.72 11.11 -14.12
C ASN A 336 -23.69 12.04 -13.50
N PHE A 337 -22.39 11.76 -13.65
CA PHE A 337 -21.32 12.53 -13.03
C PHE A 337 -20.36 13.09 -14.08
N ASP A 338 -19.83 14.27 -13.80
CA ASP A 338 -18.62 14.74 -14.46
C ASP A 338 -17.46 13.91 -13.90
N LEU A 339 -16.60 13.38 -14.77
CA LEU A 339 -15.44 12.59 -14.35
C LEU A 339 -14.18 13.43 -14.50
N VAL A 340 -13.40 13.58 -13.43
CA VAL A 340 -12.17 14.38 -13.43
C VAL A 340 -10.98 13.49 -13.12
N GLY A 341 -10.11 13.31 -14.10
CA GLY A 341 -8.75 12.82 -13.90
C GLY A 341 -7.81 13.99 -13.68
N PHE A 342 -6.81 13.85 -12.82
CA PHE A 342 -5.82 14.90 -12.55
C PHE A 342 -4.45 14.31 -12.26
N ASP A 343 -3.42 15.11 -12.52
CA ASP A 343 -2.06 14.78 -12.13
C ASP A 343 -1.73 15.54 -10.84
N PRO A 344 -1.32 14.88 -9.74
CA PRO A 344 -0.85 15.57 -8.55
C PRO A 344 0.30 16.55 -8.85
N ARG A 345 0.56 17.49 -7.94
CA ARG A 345 1.77 18.32 -8.00
C ARG A 345 3.03 17.45 -8.20
N GLY A 346 3.95 17.90 -9.05
CA GLY A 346 5.15 17.12 -9.37
C GLY A 346 4.95 15.94 -10.32
N THR A 347 3.73 15.66 -10.80
CA THR A 347 3.40 14.46 -11.59
C THR A 347 2.95 14.80 -13.02
N GLY A 348 3.32 13.96 -14.00
CA GLY A 348 2.77 13.97 -15.34
C GLY A 348 2.77 15.35 -16.00
N GLY A 349 1.59 15.86 -16.36
CA GLY A 349 1.41 17.16 -16.97
C GLY A 349 1.39 18.35 -16.01
N SER A 350 1.39 18.14 -14.68
CA SER A 350 1.41 19.22 -13.69
C SER A 350 2.76 19.92 -13.64
N MET A 351 2.76 21.22 -13.29
CA MET A 351 3.96 22.06 -13.36
C MET A 351 4.30 22.69 -12.01
N PRO A 352 5.58 22.70 -11.60
CA PRO A 352 6.67 21.90 -12.20
C PRO A 352 6.45 20.40 -11.95
N PHE A 353 6.70 19.55 -12.95
CA PHE A 353 6.77 18.11 -12.72
C PHE A 353 8.18 17.69 -12.26
N SER A 354 8.27 16.48 -11.73
CA SER A 354 9.51 15.91 -11.22
C SER A 354 10.46 15.59 -12.36
N GLN A 355 11.66 16.18 -12.28
CA GLN A 355 12.76 15.94 -13.19
C GLN A 355 13.99 15.62 -12.34
N CYS A 356 14.53 14.42 -12.53
CA CYS A 356 15.67 13.84 -11.85
C CYS A 356 16.76 13.61 -12.90
N SER A 357 16.89 12.39 -13.41
CA SER A 357 17.92 12.02 -14.38
C SER A 357 17.41 12.02 -15.83
N THR A 358 18.33 12.06 -16.80
CA THR A 358 18.03 11.97 -18.23
C THR A 358 17.61 10.55 -18.64
N ASP A 359 16.95 10.43 -19.78
CA ASP A 359 16.59 9.12 -20.35
C ASP A 359 17.83 8.24 -20.54
N GLU A 360 18.92 8.84 -21.04
CA GLU A 360 20.20 8.15 -21.27
C GLU A 360 20.84 7.66 -19.96
N GLN A 361 20.77 8.46 -18.88
CA GLN A 361 21.32 8.06 -17.59
C GLN A 361 20.48 6.94 -16.95
N ILE A 362 19.15 6.97 -17.09
CA ILE A 362 18.28 5.88 -16.60
C ILE A 362 18.56 4.58 -17.38
N ASP A 363 18.73 4.65 -18.70
CA ASP A 363 19.14 3.50 -19.51
C ASP A 363 20.53 2.98 -19.09
N ALA A 364 21.48 3.86 -18.77
CA ALA A 364 22.80 3.47 -18.28
C ALA A 364 22.74 2.78 -16.92
N ASP A 365 21.96 3.31 -15.98
CA ASP A 365 21.80 2.70 -14.65
C ASP A 365 21.12 1.32 -14.73
N ARG A 366 20.18 1.11 -15.66
CA ARG A 366 19.55 -0.20 -15.93
C ARG A 366 20.49 -1.21 -16.58
N ALA A 367 21.40 -0.73 -17.44
CA ALA A 367 22.39 -1.56 -18.12
C ALA A 367 23.53 -2.01 -17.19
N GLU A 368 23.71 -1.36 -16.05
CA GLU A 368 24.72 -1.72 -15.05
C GLU A 368 24.32 -3.03 -14.35
N ASP A 369 25.11 -4.09 -14.56
CA ASP A 369 24.87 -5.39 -13.95
C ASP A 369 25.43 -5.47 -12.53
N ALA A 370 24.74 -4.80 -11.61
CA ALA A 370 25.05 -4.80 -10.18
C ALA A 370 25.02 -6.21 -9.55
N TRP A 371 24.40 -7.19 -10.21
CA TRP A 371 24.13 -8.53 -9.67
C TRP A 371 25.16 -9.58 -10.10
N SER A 372 26.19 -9.17 -10.84
CA SER A 372 27.20 -10.05 -11.47
C SER A 372 28.21 -10.72 -10.52
N GLY A 373 28.06 -10.61 -9.19
CA GLY A 373 28.95 -11.27 -8.24
C GLY A 373 28.95 -10.66 -6.84
N ASP A 374 30.04 -9.99 -6.49
CA ASP A 374 30.37 -9.56 -5.12
C ASP A 374 29.33 -8.60 -4.51
N ARG A 375 28.85 -8.92 -3.30
CA ARG A 375 27.84 -8.11 -2.59
C ARG A 375 28.32 -6.68 -2.37
N ASP A 376 29.57 -6.49 -1.96
CA ASP A 376 30.08 -5.16 -1.63
C ASP A 376 30.17 -4.28 -2.90
N ASN A 377 30.56 -4.86 -4.04
CA ASN A 377 30.48 -4.16 -5.34
C ASN A 377 29.03 -3.82 -5.76
N ALA A 378 28.08 -4.72 -5.53
CA ALA A 378 26.65 -4.46 -5.79
C ALA A 378 26.14 -3.30 -4.93
N GLU A 379 26.53 -3.25 -3.66
CA GLU A 379 26.21 -2.17 -2.73
C GLU A 379 26.78 -0.83 -3.21
N ASP A 380 28.06 -0.78 -3.60
CA ASP A 380 28.68 0.45 -4.10
C ASP A 380 27.93 1.00 -5.33
N ILE A 381 27.63 0.14 -6.32
CA ILE A 381 26.91 0.53 -7.54
C ILE A 381 25.52 1.09 -7.21
N LEU A 382 24.72 0.33 -6.46
CA LEU A 382 23.32 0.67 -6.19
C LEU A 382 23.20 1.89 -5.26
N ASN A 383 24.11 2.03 -4.30
CA ASN A 383 24.14 3.19 -3.39
C ASN A 383 24.60 4.45 -4.09
N ASP A 384 25.59 4.37 -4.98
CA ASP A 384 26.01 5.50 -5.80
C ASP A 384 24.90 5.93 -6.76
N GLN A 385 24.16 4.98 -7.36
CA GLN A 385 22.97 5.27 -8.16
C GLN A 385 21.89 5.99 -7.33
N ALA A 386 21.60 5.48 -6.12
CA ALA A 386 20.60 6.08 -5.24
C ALA A 386 20.97 7.52 -4.84
N GLU A 387 22.23 7.77 -4.49
CA GLU A 387 22.72 9.10 -4.14
C GLU A 387 22.66 10.06 -5.33
N ARG A 388 23.12 9.62 -6.52
CA ARG A 388 23.06 10.43 -7.74
C ARG A 388 21.64 10.81 -8.08
N PHE A 389 20.74 9.82 -8.17
CA PHE A 389 19.35 10.04 -8.56
C PHE A 389 18.63 11.00 -7.60
N ALA A 390 18.83 10.84 -6.28
CA ALA A 390 18.24 11.74 -5.29
C ALA A 390 18.76 13.18 -5.43
N ASN A 391 20.06 13.37 -5.68
CA ASN A 391 20.63 14.70 -5.91
C ASN A 391 20.13 15.31 -7.22
N ASP A 392 20.06 14.52 -8.29
CA ASP A 392 19.51 14.93 -9.58
C ASP A 392 18.06 15.43 -9.44
N CYS A 393 17.22 14.71 -8.69
CA CYS A 393 15.87 15.15 -8.38
C CYS A 393 15.84 16.53 -7.71
N ILE A 394 16.67 16.73 -6.68
CA ILE A 394 16.75 17.99 -5.92
C ILE A 394 17.25 19.13 -6.80
N GLU A 395 18.21 18.87 -7.69
CA GLU A 395 18.84 19.88 -8.55
C GLU A 395 17.98 20.26 -9.75
N ASN A 396 17.28 19.30 -10.36
CA ASN A 396 16.62 19.50 -11.65
C ASN A 396 15.12 19.79 -11.52
N THR A 397 14.43 19.27 -10.50
CA THR A 397 12.99 19.52 -10.32
C THR A 397 12.72 20.99 -10.04
N GLY A 398 11.92 21.64 -10.91
CA GLY A 398 11.61 23.06 -10.79
C GLY A 398 12.73 24.01 -11.24
N ARG A 399 13.87 23.51 -11.74
CA ARG A 399 15.04 24.32 -12.11
C ARG A 399 14.77 25.38 -13.17
N LEU A 400 13.83 25.12 -14.08
CA LEU A 400 13.45 26.08 -15.13
C LEU A 400 12.46 27.15 -14.64
N PHE A 401 11.92 27.03 -13.41
CA PHE A 401 10.93 27.94 -12.88
C PHE A 401 11.57 29.06 -12.06
N ASP A 402 11.15 30.30 -12.32
CA ASP A 402 11.48 31.46 -11.50
C ASP A 402 10.66 31.45 -10.21
N LEU A 403 11.11 30.67 -9.24
CA LEU A 403 10.48 30.49 -7.92
C LEU A 403 11.03 31.46 -6.86
N GLY A 404 12.00 32.31 -7.21
CA GLY A 404 12.69 33.19 -6.27
C GLY A 404 13.70 32.48 -5.38
N GLU A 405 14.35 33.24 -4.50
CA GLU A 405 15.37 32.73 -3.57
C GLU A 405 14.74 31.73 -2.59
N GLY A 406 15.25 30.49 -2.57
CA GLY A 406 14.71 29.39 -1.76
C GLY A 406 13.42 28.76 -2.30
N GLY A 407 12.90 29.21 -3.44
CA GLY A 407 11.63 28.72 -3.99
C GLY A 407 11.66 27.28 -4.47
N GLN A 408 12.77 26.82 -5.05
CA GLN A 408 12.96 25.41 -5.43
C GLN A 408 13.02 24.51 -4.19
N GLU A 409 13.74 24.92 -3.15
CA GLU A 409 13.74 24.22 -1.86
C GLU A 409 12.33 24.14 -1.27
N ASN A 410 11.56 25.23 -1.36
CA ASN A 410 10.18 25.26 -0.94
C ASN A 410 9.32 24.26 -1.74
N LEU A 411 9.44 24.26 -3.07
CA LEU A 411 8.76 23.29 -3.92
C LEU A 411 9.03 21.85 -3.46
N MET A 412 10.30 21.48 -3.27
CA MET A 412 10.69 20.12 -2.89
C MET A 412 10.16 19.69 -1.51
N LYS A 413 9.85 20.63 -0.60
CA LYS A 413 9.21 20.34 0.69
C LYS A 413 7.70 20.10 0.58
N HIS A 414 7.11 20.51 -0.54
CA HIS A 414 5.66 20.56 -0.73
C HIS A 414 5.18 19.72 -1.91
N LEU A 415 5.94 18.72 -2.36
CA LEU A 415 5.49 17.75 -3.38
C LEU A 415 4.71 16.56 -2.80
N GLY A 416 4.72 16.37 -1.48
CA GLY A 416 4.11 15.21 -0.80
C GLY A 416 2.58 15.21 -0.77
N THR A 417 2.02 14.09 -0.30
CA THR A 417 0.58 13.81 -0.16
C THR A 417 -0.15 14.91 0.61
N TRP A 418 0.45 15.41 1.70
CA TRP A 418 -0.20 16.36 2.59
C TRP A 418 -0.62 17.64 1.88
N ASP A 419 0.21 18.12 0.97
CA ASP A 419 -0.09 19.27 0.14
C ASP A 419 -0.93 18.89 -1.08
N ALA A 420 -0.67 17.72 -1.70
CA ALA A 420 -1.44 17.21 -2.83
C ALA A 420 -2.95 17.05 -2.53
N VAL A 421 -3.34 16.66 -1.30
CA VAL A 421 -4.76 16.60 -0.92
C VAL A 421 -5.40 17.99 -0.81
N GLY A 422 -4.60 19.05 -0.61
CA GLY A 422 -5.06 20.44 -0.72
C GLY A 422 -5.41 20.83 -2.16
N ASP A 423 -4.67 20.29 -3.13
CA ASP A 423 -5.00 20.44 -4.55
C ASP A 423 -6.28 19.71 -4.91
N LEU A 424 -6.47 18.51 -4.35
CA LEU A 424 -7.70 17.73 -4.50
C LEU A 424 -8.92 18.48 -3.93
N ASP A 425 -8.76 19.19 -2.81
CA ASP A 425 -9.84 20.04 -2.25
C ASP A 425 -10.15 21.25 -3.15
N LEU A 426 -9.13 21.83 -3.80
CA LEU A 426 -9.33 22.84 -4.83
C LEU A 426 -10.08 22.29 -6.04
N ILE A 427 -9.78 21.06 -6.49
CA ILE A 427 -10.51 20.38 -7.58
C ILE A 427 -11.98 20.20 -7.21
N ARG A 428 -12.28 19.71 -5.99
CA ARG A 428 -13.64 19.60 -5.45
C ARG A 428 -14.37 20.95 -5.51
N SER A 429 -13.80 21.96 -4.86
CA SER A 429 -14.44 23.28 -4.73
C SER A 429 -14.65 23.96 -6.09
N THR A 430 -13.66 23.94 -6.97
CA THR A 430 -13.76 24.61 -8.28
C THR A 430 -14.63 23.86 -9.28
N SER A 431 -14.88 22.57 -9.05
CA SER A 431 -15.87 21.79 -9.79
C SER A 431 -17.31 22.10 -9.36
N GLY A 432 -17.48 22.80 -8.24
CA GLY A 432 -18.78 23.23 -7.71
C GLY A 432 -19.39 22.27 -6.69
N ASP A 433 -18.59 21.37 -6.12
CA ASP A 433 -19.05 20.32 -5.23
C ASP A 433 -18.80 20.67 -3.75
N ASP A 434 -19.82 20.50 -2.89
CA ASP A 434 -19.70 20.75 -1.45
C ASP A 434 -18.87 19.67 -0.73
N LYS A 435 -18.91 18.44 -1.25
CA LYS A 435 -18.20 17.26 -0.74
C LYS A 435 -17.47 16.56 -1.90
N LEU A 436 -16.35 15.90 -1.62
CA LEU A 436 -15.57 15.16 -2.60
C LEU A 436 -16.13 13.73 -2.80
N ASP A 437 -16.52 13.41 -4.03
CA ASP A 437 -16.63 12.02 -4.48
C ASP A 437 -15.34 11.64 -5.23
N PHE A 438 -14.72 10.52 -4.87
CA PHE A 438 -13.38 10.17 -5.36
C PHE A 438 -13.15 8.67 -5.45
N ILE A 439 -12.43 8.26 -6.50
CA ILE A 439 -11.89 6.92 -6.66
C ILE A 439 -10.37 7.02 -6.66
N GLY A 440 -9.75 6.39 -5.66
CA GLY A 440 -8.30 6.24 -5.56
C GLY A 440 -7.92 4.79 -5.75
N PHE A 441 -7.01 4.54 -6.68
CA PHE A 441 -6.40 3.22 -6.87
C PHE A 441 -5.00 3.21 -6.25
N SER A 442 -4.57 2.08 -5.68
CA SER A 442 -3.18 1.93 -5.21
C SER A 442 -2.79 3.06 -4.24
N TYR A 443 -1.68 3.78 -4.46
CA TYR A 443 -1.34 4.98 -3.69
C TYR A 443 -2.43 6.07 -3.67
N GLY A 444 -3.32 6.12 -4.66
CA GLY A 444 -4.52 6.98 -4.63
C GLY A 444 -5.41 6.70 -3.42
N THR A 445 -5.36 5.50 -2.84
CA THR A 445 -6.02 5.19 -1.56
C THR A 445 -5.43 5.96 -0.38
N ARG A 446 -4.11 6.19 -0.38
CA ARG A 446 -3.43 7.08 0.59
C ARG A 446 -3.89 8.54 0.41
N LEU A 447 -4.02 9.03 -0.83
CA LEU A 447 -4.61 10.36 -1.07
C LEU A 447 -6.03 10.46 -0.49
N GLY A 448 -6.88 9.46 -0.72
CA GLY A 448 -8.24 9.43 -0.19
C GLY A 448 -8.29 9.41 1.35
N TYR A 449 -7.43 8.59 1.97
CA TYR A 449 -7.31 8.52 3.42
C TYR A 449 -6.81 9.84 4.04
N VAL A 450 -5.73 10.41 3.50
CA VAL A 450 -5.16 11.68 4.00
C VAL A 450 -6.10 12.85 3.74
N TYR A 451 -6.86 12.83 2.63
CA TYR A 451 -7.94 13.79 2.40
C TYR A 451 -9.00 13.68 3.49
N ALA A 452 -9.43 12.47 3.84
CA ALA A 452 -10.40 12.26 4.91
C ALA A 452 -9.87 12.68 6.29
N GLN A 453 -8.57 12.52 6.54
CA GLN A 453 -7.90 13.00 7.74
C GLN A 453 -7.88 14.54 7.81
N LYS A 454 -7.54 15.21 6.70
CA LYS A 454 -7.34 16.67 6.65
C LYS A 454 -8.64 17.46 6.47
N PHE A 455 -9.58 16.93 5.69
CA PHE A 455 -10.80 17.60 5.24
C PHE A 455 -12.05 16.76 5.53
N GLY A 456 -12.13 16.12 6.71
CA GLY A 456 -13.22 15.20 7.09
C GLY A 456 -14.64 15.71 6.79
N ASP A 457 -14.90 17.01 7.00
CA ASP A 457 -16.20 17.65 6.70
C ASP A 457 -16.47 17.84 5.21
N SER A 458 -15.46 17.75 4.34
CA SER A 458 -15.59 17.82 2.89
C SER A 458 -15.62 16.43 2.24
N VAL A 459 -15.59 15.35 3.02
CA VAL A 459 -15.65 13.97 2.50
C VAL A 459 -17.07 13.63 2.05
N GLY A 460 -17.21 13.18 0.80
CA GLY A 460 -18.41 12.58 0.23
C GLY A 460 -18.27 11.06 0.12
N ARG A 461 -18.35 10.52 -1.10
CA ARG A 461 -18.24 9.08 -1.39
C ARG A 461 -16.83 8.77 -1.89
N LEU A 462 -16.02 8.16 -1.03
CA LEU A 462 -14.68 7.71 -1.40
C LEU A 462 -14.68 6.20 -1.65
N VAL A 463 -14.05 5.79 -2.75
CA VAL A 463 -13.75 4.40 -3.09
C VAL A 463 -12.24 4.24 -3.15
N LEU A 464 -11.71 3.32 -2.36
CA LEU A 464 -10.28 3.09 -2.19
C LEU A 464 -9.96 1.64 -2.61
N ASP A 465 -9.49 1.44 -3.85
CA ASP A 465 -9.27 0.11 -4.44
C ASP A 465 -7.77 -0.23 -4.53
N GLY A 466 -7.37 -1.37 -3.98
CA GLY A 466 -5.96 -1.72 -3.80
C GLY A 466 -5.33 -0.84 -2.71
N ALA A 467 -5.79 -1.03 -1.47
CA ALA A 467 -5.49 -0.18 -0.33
C ALA A 467 -4.03 -0.20 0.16
N VAL A 468 -3.41 0.97 0.21
CA VAL A 468 -2.18 1.21 0.97
C VAL A 468 -2.53 1.30 2.45
N ASP A 469 -1.76 0.63 3.30
CA ASP A 469 -1.91 0.72 4.75
C ASP A 469 -1.69 2.18 5.22
N PRO A 470 -2.63 2.78 5.98
CA PRO A 470 -2.43 4.08 6.63
C PRO A 470 -1.19 4.14 7.52
N GLY A 471 -0.89 3.01 8.18
CA GLY A 471 0.29 2.75 9.01
C GLY A 471 1.59 2.80 8.26
N ASN A 472 1.56 2.65 6.93
CA ASN A 472 2.75 2.40 6.16
C ASN A 472 3.70 3.60 6.17
N VAL A 473 4.69 3.49 7.04
CA VAL A 473 5.83 4.37 7.10
C VAL A 473 6.92 3.76 6.24
N SER A 474 7.90 4.54 5.82
CA SER A 474 9.06 3.89 5.20
C SER A 474 9.65 2.87 6.17
N ALA A 475 9.99 1.67 5.67
CA ALA A 475 10.57 0.56 6.47
C ALA A 475 11.73 1.03 7.37
N TYR A 476 12.41 2.10 6.95
CA TYR A 476 13.47 2.75 7.66
C TYR A 476 13.05 3.54 8.92
N LYS A 477 11.95 4.31 8.89
CA LYS A 477 11.46 5.04 10.07
C LYS A 477 11.23 4.06 11.23
N ALA A 478 10.71 2.89 10.91
CA ALA A 478 10.48 1.80 11.83
C ALA A 478 11.80 1.19 12.36
N LEU A 479 12.79 0.92 11.49
CA LEU A 479 14.15 0.49 11.90
C LEU A 479 14.84 1.51 12.82
N LYS A 480 14.63 2.81 12.59
CA LYS A 480 15.14 3.89 13.44
C LYS A 480 14.50 3.90 14.82
N ASP A 481 13.18 3.74 14.93
CA ASP A 481 12.48 3.72 16.21
C ASP A 481 12.90 2.50 17.07
N ILE A 482 13.24 1.37 16.42
CA ILE A 482 13.86 0.19 17.05
C ILE A 482 15.28 0.50 17.56
N ASN A 483 16.12 1.15 16.74
CA ASN A 483 17.52 1.43 17.06
C ASN A 483 17.72 2.57 18.08
N ALA A 484 16.79 3.51 18.18
CA ALA A 484 16.91 4.67 19.07
C ALA A 484 16.76 4.33 20.57
N ASP A 485 16.01 3.29 20.92
CA ASP A 485 15.93 2.77 22.31
C ASP A 485 15.66 1.26 22.35
N PRO A 486 16.65 0.40 22.04
CA PRO A 486 16.48 -1.05 22.04
C PRO A 486 16.08 -1.62 23.42
N GLN A 487 16.35 -0.87 24.50
CA GLN A 487 16.09 -1.28 25.88
C GLN A 487 14.64 -1.03 26.33
N ALA A 488 13.94 -0.08 25.71
CA ALA A 488 12.50 0.12 25.93
C ALA A 488 11.63 -1.04 25.43
N TYR A 489 12.17 -1.88 24.54
CA TYR A 489 11.45 -2.98 23.89
C TYR A 489 11.79 -4.36 24.46
N LEU A 490 12.58 -4.42 25.55
CA LEU A 490 12.86 -5.63 26.30
C LEU A 490 11.83 -5.81 27.44
N ASP A 491 11.29 -7.01 27.61
CA ASP A 491 10.56 -7.33 28.83
C ASP A 491 11.50 -7.44 30.05
N ALA A 492 10.89 -7.67 31.21
CA ALA A 492 11.59 -7.87 32.47
C ALA A 492 12.57 -9.08 32.47
N SER A 493 12.59 -9.91 31.42
CA SER A 493 13.53 -11.02 31.24
C SER A 493 14.68 -10.69 30.28
N GLY A 494 14.69 -9.50 29.66
CA GLY A 494 15.69 -9.11 28.66
C GLY A 494 15.42 -9.68 27.28
N LYS A 495 14.21 -10.21 27.03
CA LYS A 495 13.75 -10.67 25.72
C LYS A 495 13.00 -9.52 25.05
N LEU A 496 13.16 -9.33 23.74
CA LEU A 496 12.35 -8.36 22.97
C LEU A 496 10.87 -8.77 23.06
N VAL A 497 10.00 -7.89 23.56
CA VAL A 497 8.55 -8.17 23.79
C VAL A 497 7.63 -7.16 23.09
N ALA A 498 8.19 -6.16 22.41
CA ALA A 498 7.43 -5.29 21.50
C ALA A 498 8.25 -4.98 20.22
N LYS A 499 8.91 -6.02 19.69
CA LYS A 499 9.48 -5.98 18.32
C LYS A 499 8.33 -6.02 17.30
N GLU A 500 7.29 -6.80 17.59
CA GLU A 500 6.14 -7.05 16.72
C GLU A 500 5.40 -5.76 16.26
N ASP A 501 5.15 -4.77 17.13
CA ASP A 501 4.46 -3.53 16.74
C ASP A 501 5.34 -2.54 15.94
N ALA A 502 6.67 -2.60 16.11
CA ALA A 502 7.62 -1.76 15.36
C ALA A 502 8.15 -2.49 14.10
N GLU A 503 8.10 -3.81 14.08
CA GLU A 503 8.30 -4.66 12.89
C GLU A 503 7.07 -4.61 11.98
N GLU A 504 5.84 -4.55 12.52
CA GLU A 504 4.61 -4.43 11.73
C GLU A 504 4.63 -3.20 10.80
N ASP A 505 5.24 -2.09 11.26
CA ASP A 505 5.45 -0.86 10.49
C ASP A 505 6.75 -0.89 9.63
N ALA A 506 7.71 -1.80 9.92
CA ALA A 506 8.94 -1.99 9.13
C ALA A 506 8.77 -3.00 7.98
N ASP A 507 7.76 -3.85 8.08
CA ASP A 507 7.56 -5.00 7.20
C ASP A 507 6.76 -4.65 5.94
N ASP A 508 6.44 -3.39 5.65
CA ASP A 508 5.64 -3.06 4.47
C ASP A 508 6.27 -3.50 3.14
N SER A 509 7.56 -3.22 2.93
CA SER A 509 8.27 -3.69 1.74
C SER A 509 8.39 -5.22 1.70
N VAL A 510 8.52 -5.84 2.88
CA VAL A 510 8.61 -7.30 3.05
C VAL A 510 7.25 -7.97 2.78
N ASN A 511 6.16 -7.40 3.29
CA ASN A 511 4.78 -7.82 3.10
C ASN A 511 4.35 -7.64 1.65
N GLN A 512 4.76 -6.54 1.01
CA GLN A 512 4.54 -6.32 -0.41
C GLN A 512 5.24 -7.40 -1.24
N ILE A 513 6.53 -7.65 -1.02
CA ILE A 513 7.22 -8.69 -1.81
C ILE A 513 6.71 -10.10 -1.49
N ALA A 514 6.26 -10.37 -0.26
CA ALA A 514 5.52 -11.60 0.06
C ALA A 514 4.19 -11.69 -0.73
N GLY A 515 3.50 -10.58 -0.94
CA GLY A 515 2.33 -10.48 -1.82
C GLY A 515 2.69 -10.86 -3.27
N PHE A 516 3.78 -10.32 -3.81
CA PHE A 516 4.30 -10.71 -5.11
C PHE A 516 4.71 -12.19 -5.18
N GLN A 517 5.34 -12.74 -4.15
CA GLN A 517 5.63 -14.18 -4.06
C GLN A 517 4.34 -15.00 -4.11
N GLY A 518 3.32 -14.62 -3.32
CA GLY A 518 2.01 -15.29 -3.33
C GLY A 518 1.36 -15.29 -4.72
N THR A 519 1.43 -14.16 -5.43
CA THR A 519 0.92 -14.04 -6.81
C THR A 519 1.77 -14.80 -7.82
N PHE A 520 3.09 -14.81 -7.66
CA PHE A 520 3.99 -15.64 -8.46
C PHE A 520 3.64 -17.12 -8.33
N GLU A 521 3.36 -17.60 -7.13
CA GLU A 521 2.95 -18.99 -6.90
C GLU A 521 1.63 -19.31 -7.60
N GLN A 522 0.67 -18.38 -7.66
CA GLN A 522 -0.56 -18.56 -8.44
C GLN A 522 -0.26 -18.70 -9.94
N PHE A 523 0.57 -17.79 -10.48
CA PHE A 523 1.03 -17.84 -11.86
C PHE A 523 1.73 -19.18 -12.17
N ALA A 524 2.68 -19.59 -11.32
CA ALA A 524 3.50 -20.75 -11.56
C ALA A 524 2.68 -22.04 -11.53
N LEU A 525 1.71 -22.15 -10.61
CA LEU A 525 0.77 -23.27 -10.55
C LEU A 525 -0.15 -23.31 -11.79
N ASP A 526 -0.66 -22.16 -12.24
CA ASP A 526 -1.49 -22.06 -13.45
C ASP A 526 -0.70 -22.47 -14.70
N CYS A 527 0.50 -21.91 -14.88
CA CYS A 527 1.43 -22.24 -15.96
C CYS A 527 1.76 -23.74 -15.97
N SER A 528 2.17 -24.30 -14.82
CA SER A 528 2.55 -25.71 -14.70
C SER A 528 1.38 -26.65 -15.00
N ALA A 529 0.16 -26.31 -14.54
CA ALA A 529 -1.04 -27.09 -14.84
C ALA A 529 -1.37 -27.09 -16.33
N LYS A 530 -1.35 -25.92 -16.98
CA LYS A 530 -1.59 -25.77 -18.43
C LYS A 530 -0.60 -26.58 -19.28
N GLY A 531 0.63 -26.72 -18.83
CA GLY A 531 1.66 -27.53 -19.49
C GLY A 531 1.26 -29.01 -19.66
N THR A 532 0.35 -29.51 -18.82
CA THR A 532 -0.11 -30.91 -18.89
C THR A 532 -1.26 -31.15 -19.88
N ASP A 533 -1.86 -30.10 -20.45
CA ASP A 533 -3.06 -30.20 -21.29
C ASP A 533 -2.77 -30.74 -22.71
N GLY A 534 -1.50 -30.70 -23.14
CA GLY A 534 -1.09 -31.13 -24.48
C GLY A 534 -1.59 -30.24 -25.63
N ARG A 535 -1.94 -28.99 -25.31
CA ARG A 535 -2.39 -27.95 -26.24
C ARG A 535 -1.20 -27.18 -26.82
N THR A 536 -1.40 -26.49 -27.94
CA THR A 536 -0.37 -25.55 -28.43
C THR A 536 -0.35 -24.25 -27.63
N TRP A 537 0.66 -23.42 -27.83
CA TRP A 537 0.73 -22.07 -27.26
C TRP A 537 -0.49 -21.22 -27.66
N GLY A 538 -0.81 -21.13 -28.95
CA GLY A 538 -1.96 -20.36 -29.44
C GLY A 538 -3.31 -20.91 -28.98
N GLU A 539 -3.39 -22.20 -28.66
CA GLU A 539 -4.57 -22.77 -28.01
C GLU A 539 -4.65 -22.41 -26.52
N THR A 540 -3.51 -22.44 -25.82
CA THR A 540 -3.41 -22.20 -24.37
C THR A 540 -3.63 -20.73 -24.02
N TYR A 541 -3.05 -19.84 -24.82
CA TYR A 541 -3.13 -18.38 -24.68
C TYR A 541 -3.63 -17.76 -26.00
N PRO A 542 -4.93 -17.82 -26.31
CA PRO A 542 -5.48 -17.39 -27.59
C PRO A 542 -5.40 -15.87 -27.83
N ASP A 543 -5.25 -15.09 -26.76
CA ASP A 543 -5.15 -13.63 -26.83
C ASP A 543 -3.68 -13.14 -26.74
N LEU A 544 -2.70 -14.05 -26.68
CA LEU A 544 -1.29 -13.70 -26.67
C LEU A 544 -0.83 -13.34 -28.08
N GLU A 545 -0.33 -12.12 -28.25
CA GLU A 545 0.32 -11.69 -29.49
C GLU A 545 1.78 -12.17 -29.50
N PHE A 546 2.13 -13.05 -30.43
CA PHE A 546 3.50 -13.52 -30.59
C PHE A 546 4.32 -12.50 -31.39
N PRO A 547 5.44 -11.98 -30.84
CA PRO A 547 6.35 -11.15 -31.62
C PRO A 547 6.94 -11.98 -32.77
N ALA A 548 7.31 -11.33 -33.88
CA ALA A 548 7.76 -12.02 -35.09
C ALA A 548 8.90 -13.02 -34.83
N ARG A 549 9.81 -12.71 -33.91
CA ARG A 549 10.93 -13.58 -33.50
C ARG A 549 10.48 -14.87 -32.79
N LEU A 550 9.29 -14.86 -32.16
CA LEU A 550 8.70 -15.98 -31.43
C LEU A 550 7.44 -16.56 -32.11
N ALA A 551 7.13 -16.13 -33.33
CA ALA A 551 5.90 -16.52 -34.03
C ALA A 551 5.80 -18.05 -34.25
N GLU A 552 6.94 -18.75 -34.36
CA GLU A 552 6.94 -20.21 -34.48
C GLU A 552 6.41 -20.93 -33.24
N LEU A 553 6.44 -20.29 -32.05
CA LEU A 553 5.94 -20.90 -30.82
C LEU A 553 4.42 -21.10 -30.84
N GLU A 554 3.67 -20.26 -31.55
CA GLU A 554 2.19 -20.29 -31.57
C GLU A 554 1.63 -21.69 -31.87
N ASP A 555 2.25 -22.39 -32.83
CA ASP A 555 1.87 -23.73 -33.27
C ASP A 555 2.56 -24.89 -32.52
N GLN A 556 3.51 -24.59 -31.63
CA GLN A 556 4.23 -25.59 -30.84
C GLN A 556 3.44 -26.03 -29.60
N PRO A 557 3.65 -27.26 -29.10
CA PRO A 557 3.12 -27.67 -27.80
C PRO A 557 3.52 -26.70 -26.70
N PHE A 558 2.56 -26.26 -25.90
CA PHE A 558 2.83 -25.45 -24.72
C PHE A 558 3.51 -26.30 -23.64
N THR A 559 4.60 -25.80 -23.10
CA THR A 559 5.27 -26.31 -21.90
C THR A 559 5.61 -25.12 -21.02
N CYS A 560 5.36 -25.23 -19.72
CA CYS A 560 5.73 -24.19 -18.78
C CYS A 560 7.26 -24.15 -18.62
N ALA A 561 7.86 -22.97 -18.72
CA ALA A 561 9.30 -22.80 -18.52
C ALA A 561 9.77 -23.27 -17.12
N LEU A 562 8.87 -23.26 -16.14
CA LEU A 562 9.11 -23.70 -14.77
C LEU A 562 8.92 -25.22 -14.56
N GLY A 563 8.38 -25.93 -15.55
CA GLY A 563 8.08 -27.36 -15.51
C GLY A 563 6.57 -27.66 -15.48
N ASP A 564 6.17 -28.81 -16.04
CA ASP A 564 4.76 -29.19 -16.23
C ASP A 564 4.29 -30.15 -15.12
N GLY A 565 3.07 -29.91 -14.61
CA GLY A 565 2.41 -30.76 -13.62
C GLY A 565 3.03 -30.73 -12.22
N ILE A 566 3.89 -29.74 -11.95
CA ILE A 566 4.46 -29.48 -10.63
C ILE A 566 3.41 -28.75 -9.80
N THR A 567 3.15 -29.28 -8.60
CA THR A 567 2.22 -28.66 -7.64
C THR A 567 2.95 -28.12 -6.41
N ASP A 568 4.25 -28.36 -6.31
CA ASP A 568 5.09 -27.87 -5.23
C ASP A 568 5.54 -26.44 -5.56
N ARG A 569 5.18 -25.50 -4.68
CA ARG A 569 5.43 -24.06 -4.87
C ARG A 569 6.91 -23.71 -4.69
N GLU A 570 7.60 -24.42 -3.81
CA GLU A 570 9.02 -24.21 -3.54
C GLU A 570 9.86 -24.70 -4.73
N GLU A 571 9.48 -25.83 -5.34
CA GLU A 571 10.08 -26.33 -6.57
C GLU A 571 9.91 -25.33 -7.74
N LEU A 572 8.71 -24.78 -7.92
CA LEU A 572 8.43 -23.77 -8.94
C LEU A 572 9.17 -22.45 -8.70
N THR A 573 9.28 -22.03 -7.45
CA THR A 573 10.05 -20.84 -7.03
C THR A 573 11.54 -21.04 -7.31
N THR A 574 12.08 -22.20 -6.96
CA THR A 574 13.47 -22.56 -7.27
C THR A 574 13.71 -22.58 -8.79
N ALA A 575 12.73 -23.05 -9.57
CA ALA A 575 12.83 -23.08 -11.02
C ALA A 575 12.94 -21.67 -11.63
N VAL A 576 12.17 -20.69 -11.15
CA VAL A 576 12.26 -19.32 -11.67
C VAL A 576 13.57 -18.65 -11.26
N GLN A 577 14.04 -18.86 -10.03
CA GLN A 577 15.36 -18.37 -9.59
C GLN A 577 16.46 -18.88 -10.52
N GLY A 578 16.45 -20.17 -10.84
CA GLY A 578 17.44 -20.75 -11.76
C GLY A 578 17.40 -20.16 -13.16
N VAL A 579 16.21 -19.73 -13.64
CA VAL A 579 16.04 -19.07 -14.94
C VAL A 579 16.47 -17.61 -14.88
N LEU A 580 16.11 -16.85 -13.84
CA LEU A 580 16.48 -15.44 -13.72
C LEU A 580 17.99 -15.27 -13.46
N ARG A 581 18.55 -16.05 -12.53
CA ARG A 581 19.97 -15.98 -12.16
C ARG A 581 20.92 -16.39 -13.29
N SER A 582 20.42 -16.97 -14.40
CA SER A 582 21.27 -17.17 -15.58
C SER A 582 21.73 -15.86 -16.22
N LEU A 583 21.10 -14.73 -15.87
CA LEU A 583 21.47 -13.39 -16.33
C LEU A 583 22.53 -12.72 -15.44
N GLU A 584 22.81 -13.22 -14.24
CA GLU A 584 23.84 -12.66 -13.35
C GLU A 584 25.22 -12.79 -14.01
N GLY A 585 25.85 -11.66 -14.34
CA GLY A 585 27.12 -11.58 -15.07
C GLY A 585 27.04 -12.03 -16.52
N ASN A 586 25.84 -12.30 -17.04
CA ASN A 586 25.61 -12.82 -18.39
C ASN A 586 24.31 -12.24 -18.99
N PRO A 587 24.23 -10.91 -19.16
CA PRO A 587 23.05 -10.31 -19.76
C PRO A 587 22.85 -10.83 -21.20
N LEU A 588 21.60 -10.90 -21.65
CA LEU A 588 21.24 -11.40 -22.98
C LEU A 588 20.73 -10.27 -23.87
N PRO A 589 20.92 -10.31 -25.20
CA PRO A 589 20.31 -9.32 -26.07
C PRO A 589 18.77 -9.37 -25.99
N THR A 590 18.10 -8.24 -26.24
CA THR A 590 16.63 -8.23 -26.33
C THR A 590 16.13 -9.13 -27.47
N GLY A 591 16.88 -9.23 -28.58
CA GLY A 591 16.39 -9.87 -29.80
C GLY A 591 15.26 -9.10 -30.50
N ILE A 592 15.00 -7.86 -30.09
CA ILE A 592 14.02 -6.96 -30.71
C ILE A 592 14.73 -6.17 -31.82
N ASP A 593 14.13 -6.15 -33.01
CA ASP A 593 14.71 -5.42 -34.15
C ASP A 593 14.82 -3.91 -33.85
N GLY A 594 16.04 -3.39 -33.86
CA GLY A 594 16.32 -1.96 -33.62
C GLY A 594 16.53 -1.58 -32.16
N ASP A 595 16.57 -2.56 -31.25
CA ASP A 595 16.87 -2.37 -29.84
C ASP A 595 18.15 -3.12 -29.46
N ASP A 596 19.26 -2.38 -29.36
CA ASP A 596 20.59 -2.92 -29.10
C ASP A 596 20.89 -3.12 -27.60
N ARG A 597 19.89 -2.95 -26.72
CA ARG A 597 20.06 -3.16 -25.27
C ARG A 597 20.31 -4.63 -24.94
N GLU A 598 20.95 -4.85 -23.80
CA GLU A 598 21.01 -6.16 -23.15
C GLU A 598 20.02 -6.18 -21.97
N VAL A 599 19.47 -7.35 -21.68
CA VAL A 599 18.54 -7.60 -20.58
C VAL A 599 19.35 -8.09 -19.40
N THR A 600 19.44 -7.26 -18.37
CA THR A 600 20.11 -7.59 -17.12
C THR A 600 19.23 -8.45 -16.21
N PHE A 601 19.80 -8.99 -15.13
CA PHE A 601 19.00 -9.60 -14.06
C PHE A 601 17.97 -8.61 -13.49
N GLY A 602 18.36 -7.33 -13.31
CA GLY A 602 17.48 -6.28 -12.82
C GLY A 602 16.29 -6.00 -13.73
N ASP A 603 16.50 -5.94 -15.05
CA ASP A 603 15.42 -5.81 -16.03
C ASP A 603 14.50 -7.03 -16.00
N ALA A 604 15.05 -8.24 -16.01
CA ALA A 604 14.24 -9.46 -15.99
C ALA A 604 13.40 -9.56 -14.71
N ARG A 605 13.99 -9.26 -13.54
CA ARG A 605 13.30 -9.16 -12.25
C ARG A 605 12.16 -8.15 -12.33
N THR A 606 12.40 -6.96 -12.88
CA THR A 606 11.38 -5.92 -13.06
C THR A 606 10.26 -6.39 -13.99
N GLY A 607 10.58 -7.07 -15.09
CA GLY A 607 9.61 -7.63 -16.02
C GLY A 607 8.72 -8.72 -15.39
N VAL A 608 9.29 -9.56 -14.52
CA VAL A 608 8.47 -10.51 -13.73
C VAL A 608 7.54 -9.75 -12.80
N ILE A 609 8.05 -8.79 -12.02
CA ILE A 609 7.25 -7.96 -11.11
C ILE A 609 6.09 -7.29 -11.86
N GLN A 610 6.34 -6.69 -13.02
CA GLN A 610 5.30 -6.08 -13.85
C GLN A 610 4.18 -7.06 -14.20
N ALA A 611 4.53 -8.27 -14.62
CA ALA A 611 3.53 -9.24 -15.02
C ALA A 611 2.69 -9.79 -13.84
N LEU A 612 3.20 -9.69 -12.62
CA LEU A 612 2.48 -10.11 -11.42
C LEU A 612 1.41 -9.11 -10.97
N TYR A 613 1.35 -7.90 -11.53
CA TYR A 613 0.26 -6.95 -11.27
C TYR A 613 -1.11 -7.45 -11.75
N SER A 614 -1.16 -8.33 -12.74
CA SER A 614 -2.44 -8.81 -13.30
C SER A 614 -2.31 -10.16 -13.99
N GLU A 615 -3.27 -11.05 -13.73
CA GLU A 615 -3.49 -12.30 -14.49
C GLU A 615 -3.47 -12.11 -16.01
N THR A 616 -3.84 -10.93 -16.52
CA THR A 616 -3.83 -10.67 -17.97
C THR A 616 -2.44 -10.61 -18.58
N LEU A 617 -1.40 -10.45 -17.77
CA LEU A 617 0.00 -10.40 -18.19
C LEU A 617 0.71 -11.75 -18.07
N TRP A 618 0.08 -12.75 -17.45
CA TRP A 618 0.68 -14.07 -17.21
C TRP A 618 1.06 -14.82 -18.50
N SER A 619 0.33 -14.61 -19.59
CA SER A 619 0.68 -15.19 -20.89
C SER A 619 2.00 -14.61 -21.43
N ARG A 620 2.23 -13.30 -21.23
CA ARG A 620 3.49 -12.62 -21.58
C ARG A 620 4.63 -13.06 -20.66
N LEU A 621 4.37 -13.24 -19.37
CA LEU A 621 5.36 -13.79 -18.43
C LEU A 621 5.78 -15.21 -18.81
N ALA A 622 4.82 -16.09 -19.12
CA ALA A 622 5.11 -17.45 -19.58
C ALA A 622 5.96 -17.44 -20.85
N LEU A 623 5.65 -16.54 -21.80
CA LEU A 623 6.43 -16.34 -23.02
C LEU A 623 7.85 -15.85 -22.73
N GLY A 624 8.01 -14.83 -21.88
CA GLY A 624 9.30 -14.27 -21.51
C GLY A 624 10.21 -15.22 -20.75
N LEU A 625 9.66 -16.00 -19.81
CA LEU A 625 10.43 -17.05 -19.13
C LEU A 625 10.83 -18.20 -20.09
N THR A 626 9.99 -18.48 -21.10
CA THR A 626 10.32 -19.46 -22.15
C THR A 626 11.43 -18.96 -23.06
N GLU A 627 11.37 -17.69 -23.47
CA GLU A 627 12.40 -17.03 -24.26
C GLU A 627 13.74 -17.01 -23.51
N LEU A 628 13.74 -16.54 -22.25
CA LEU A 628 14.93 -16.50 -21.40
C LEU A 628 15.53 -17.89 -21.20
N LYS A 629 14.71 -18.91 -20.93
CA LYS A 629 15.18 -20.30 -20.76
C LYS A 629 15.82 -20.88 -22.03
N ALA A 630 15.46 -20.40 -23.22
CA ALA A 630 16.12 -20.80 -24.46
C ALA A 630 17.56 -20.25 -24.57
N GLY A 631 17.85 -19.13 -23.90
CA GLY A 631 19.20 -18.56 -23.75
C GLY A 631 19.71 -17.78 -24.97
N GLU A 632 18.84 -17.45 -25.92
CA GLU A 632 19.20 -16.69 -27.13
C GLU A 632 18.87 -15.19 -27.00
N SER A 633 17.79 -14.86 -26.30
CA SER A 633 17.31 -13.49 -26.05
C SER A 633 16.38 -13.45 -24.83
N ALA A 634 16.01 -12.25 -24.39
CA ALA A 634 15.02 -12.06 -23.31
C ALA A 634 14.09 -10.85 -23.55
N GLY A 635 13.77 -10.56 -24.80
CA GLY A 635 13.08 -9.33 -25.20
C GLY A 635 11.69 -9.16 -24.61
N GLU A 636 10.94 -10.24 -24.35
CA GLU A 636 9.61 -10.11 -23.76
C GLU A 636 9.67 -9.64 -22.30
N LEU A 637 10.70 -10.05 -21.54
CA LEU A 637 10.95 -9.54 -20.20
C LEU A 637 11.42 -8.08 -20.23
N MET A 638 12.27 -7.69 -21.20
CA MET A 638 12.62 -6.28 -21.41
C MET A 638 11.38 -5.43 -21.71
N ARG A 639 10.45 -5.94 -22.54
CA ARG A 639 9.22 -5.20 -22.86
C ARG A 639 8.32 -5.02 -21.64
N LEU A 640 8.24 -6.03 -20.76
CA LEU A 640 7.55 -5.91 -19.47
C LEU A 640 8.28 -4.93 -18.53
N ALA A 641 9.60 -4.93 -18.51
CA ALA A 641 10.38 -3.96 -17.73
C ALA A 641 10.19 -2.53 -18.24
N ASP A 642 10.13 -2.31 -19.55
CA ASP A 642 9.83 -1.00 -20.15
C ASP A 642 8.40 -0.55 -19.83
N ASP A 643 7.43 -1.46 -19.88
CA ASP A 643 6.05 -1.17 -19.47
C ASP A 643 6.00 -0.71 -18.00
N TYR A 644 6.78 -1.32 -17.09
CA TYR A 644 6.89 -0.90 -15.68
C TYR A 644 7.55 0.47 -15.52
N ASN A 645 8.67 0.68 -16.21
CA ASN A 645 9.44 1.91 -16.13
C ASN A 645 8.82 3.07 -16.93
N SER A 646 7.71 2.81 -17.63
CA SER A 646 7.05 3.76 -18.54
C SER A 646 8.02 4.32 -19.60
N ARG A 647 8.89 3.45 -20.14
CA ARG A 647 9.81 3.77 -21.24
C ARG A 647 9.13 3.47 -22.56
N ASP A 648 8.96 4.49 -23.41
CA ASP A 648 8.33 4.33 -24.72
C ASP A 648 9.30 3.77 -25.79
N GLU A 649 8.76 3.48 -26.98
CA GLU A 649 9.52 2.95 -28.11
C GLU A 649 10.60 3.93 -28.64
N THR A 650 10.53 5.21 -28.27
CA THR A 650 11.54 6.22 -28.60
C THR A 650 12.67 6.29 -27.58
N GLY A 651 12.54 5.56 -26.47
CA GLY A 651 13.46 5.54 -25.35
C GLY A 651 13.21 6.62 -24.31
N HIS A 652 12.07 7.31 -24.38
CA HIS A 652 11.72 8.33 -23.40
C HIS A 652 11.01 7.70 -22.19
N TYR A 653 11.40 8.10 -20.98
CA TYR A 653 10.74 7.75 -19.73
C TYR A 653 9.72 8.81 -19.35
N ASP A 654 8.46 8.41 -19.15
CA ASP A 654 7.50 9.26 -18.46
C ASP A 654 8.02 9.62 -17.05
N PRO A 655 7.76 10.85 -16.54
CA PRO A 655 8.26 11.27 -15.22
C PRO A 655 7.65 10.51 -14.04
N MET A 656 6.82 9.47 -14.25
CA MET A 656 6.16 8.69 -13.21
C MET A 656 7.10 8.26 -12.07
N LEU A 657 8.19 7.54 -12.36
CA LEU A 657 9.10 7.04 -11.32
C LEU A 657 9.91 8.15 -10.65
N GLN A 658 10.14 9.25 -11.37
CA GLN A 658 10.81 10.43 -10.82
C GLN A 658 9.88 11.14 -9.81
N ALA A 659 8.60 11.26 -10.15
CA ALA A 659 7.56 11.76 -9.26
C ALA A 659 7.31 10.82 -8.07
N PHE A 660 7.33 9.51 -8.30
CA PHE A 660 7.24 8.49 -7.26
C PHE A 660 8.28 8.75 -6.16
N THR A 661 9.54 8.94 -6.55
CA THR A 661 10.64 9.26 -5.63
C THR A 661 10.40 10.59 -4.92
N ASN A 662 10.22 11.68 -5.65
CA ASN A 662 10.00 13.00 -5.04
C ASN A 662 8.85 13.02 -4.02
N ILE A 663 7.74 12.37 -4.34
CA ILE A 663 6.55 12.33 -3.49
C ILE A 663 6.82 11.48 -2.25
N ARG A 664 7.33 10.24 -2.39
CA ARG A 664 7.64 9.37 -1.24
C ARG A 664 8.68 10.00 -0.32
N CYS A 665 9.74 10.57 -0.88
CA CYS A 665 10.77 11.27 -0.11
C CYS A 665 10.23 12.50 0.64
N THR A 666 9.19 13.16 0.11
CA THR A 666 8.55 14.31 0.76
C THR A 666 7.52 13.88 1.79
N ASP A 667 6.83 12.77 1.58
CA ASP A 667 5.92 12.19 2.57
C ASP A 667 6.68 11.84 3.84
N GLU A 668 7.66 10.94 3.73
CA GLU A 668 8.39 10.40 4.87
C GLU A 668 9.83 10.01 4.48
N ASN A 669 10.79 10.30 5.36
CA ASN A 669 12.19 10.00 5.11
C ASN A 669 13.02 9.92 6.40
N SER A 670 14.28 9.54 6.19
CA SER A 670 15.35 9.35 7.17
C SER A 670 16.02 10.65 7.64
N TYR A 671 15.43 11.81 7.37
CA TYR A 671 16.13 13.09 7.39
C TYR A 671 17.05 13.30 8.61
N GLY A 672 18.34 13.48 8.32
CA GLY A 672 19.39 13.76 9.29
C GLY A 672 19.96 12.52 10.00
N ASP A 673 19.56 11.32 9.63
CA ASP A 673 19.91 10.08 10.33
C ASP A 673 19.83 8.90 9.35
N LYS A 674 20.92 8.64 8.61
CA LYS A 674 20.98 7.55 7.61
C LYS A 674 21.09 6.18 8.28
N PRO A 675 20.54 5.11 7.66
CA PRO A 675 20.69 3.75 8.16
C PRO A 675 22.15 3.32 8.29
N ASP A 676 22.42 2.38 9.21
CA ASP A 676 23.63 1.59 9.14
C ASP A 676 23.50 0.52 8.04
N LEU A 677 24.57 0.30 7.29
CA LEU A 677 24.59 -0.63 6.17
C LEU A 677 24.30 -2.08 6.60
N ALA A 678 24.69 -2.46 7.82
CA ALA A 678 24.37 -3.77 8.38
C ALA A 678 22.85 -3.99 8.54
N ALA A 679 22.10 -2.94 8.90
CA ALA A 679 20.64 -3.02 9.01
C ALA A 679 19.97 -3.12 7.63
N LEU A 680 20.54 -2.48 6.61
CA LEU A 680 20.07 -2.60 5.23
C LEU A 680 20.31 -3.99 4.67
N ARG A 681 21.44 -4.63 5.02
CA ARG A 681 21.71 -6.03 4.65
C ARG A 681 20.71 -6.99 5.30
N ASP A 682 20.41 -6.83 6.60
CA ASP A 682 19.35 -7.61 7.27
C ASP A 682 17.99 -7.43 6.59
N LEU A 683 17.62 -6.19 6.24
CA LEU A 683 16.39 -5.92 5.50
C LEU A 683 16.38 -6.60 4.12
N ALA A 684 17.49 -6.56 3.39
CA ALA A 684 17.62 -7.21 2.09
C ALA A 684 17.46 -8.73 2.20
N GLU A 685 18.06 -9.37 3.22
CA GLU A 685 17.90 -10.80 3.49
C GLU A 685 16.43 -11.13 3.81
N ARG A 686 15.77 -10.38 4.68
CA ARG A 686 14.34 -10.58 4.99
C ARG A 686 13.44 -10.37 3.76
N TYR A 687 13.78 -9.41 2.91
CA TYR A 687 13.06 -9.14 1.66
C TYR A 687 13.21 -10.31 0.67
N ASP A 688 14.41 -10.88 0.54
CA ASP A 688 14.67 -12.05 -0.31
C ASP A 688 14.03 -13.32 0.24
N GLU A 689 13.99 -13.50 1.56
CA GLU A 689 13.29 -14.61 2.22
C GLU A 689 11.76 -14.56 2.05
N ALA A 690 11.18 -13.37 2.08
CA ALA A 690 9.76 -13.15 1.83
C ALA A 690 9.40 -13.25 0.33
N GLY A 691 10.34 -12.88 -0.53
CA GLY A 691 10.21 -12.81 -1.99
C GLY A 691 11.17 -13.71 -2.76
N PRO A 692 11.28 -15.03 -2.49
CA PRO A 692 12.34 -15.84 -3.04
C PRO A 692 12.33 -15.91 -4.58
N PHE A 693 11.18 -15.77 -5.25
CA PHE A 693 11.12 -15.79 -6.71
C PHE A 693 12.06 -14.78 -7.39
N GLN A 694 12.32 -13.64 -6.74
CA GLN A 694 13.15 -12.56 -7.29
C GLN A 694 14.59 -12.55 -6.77
N ALA A 695 14.88 -13.28 -5.70
CA ALA A 695 16.14 -13.16 -4.96
C ALA A 695 17.35 -13.42 -5.86
N ALA A 696 18.31 -12.50 -5.86
CA ALA A 696 19.60 -12.67 -6.52
C ALA A 696 20.51 -13.64 -5.74
N SER A 697 21.71 -13.90 -6.25
CA SER A 697 22.75 -14.65 -5.52
C SER A 697 23.40 -13.84 -4.39
N VAL A 698 23.21 -12.52 -4.37
CA VAL A 698 23.67 -11.61 -3.33
C VAL A 698 22.56 -10.68 -2.87
N SER A 699 22.57 -10.34 -1.58
CA SER A 699 21.61 -9.45 -0.93
C SER A 699 22.33 -8.19 -0.44
N PRO A 700 22.55 -7.19 -1.31
CA PRO A 700 23.24 -5.96 -0.96
C PRO A 700 22.40 -5.07 -0.04
N GLY A 701 23.03 -4.42 0.94
CA GLY A 701 22.44 -3.31 1.67
C GLY A 701 22.35 -2.06 0.80
N VAL A 702 21.14 -1.66 0.43
CA VAL A 702 20.89 -0.51 -0.47
C VAL A 702 20.15 0.60 0.29
N TYR A 703 20.69 1.80 0.27
CA TYR A 703 20.03 3.01 0.72
C TYR A 703 18.86 3.33 -0.23
N ASP A 704 17.72 3.74 0.33
CA ASP A 704 16.64 4.27 -0.49
C ASP A 704 17.01 5.70 -0.94
N TYR A 705 16.41 6.19 -2.03
CA TYR A 705 16.63 7.54 -2.55
C TYR A 705 16.39 8.61 -1.47
N PHE A 706 15.44 8.38 -0.56
CA PHE A 706 15.15 9.33 0.52
C PHE A 706 16.18 9.37 1.66
N ASP A 707 17.11 8.41 1.74
CA ASP A 707 18.23 8.50 2.70
C ASP A 707 19.18 9.66 2.37
N PHE A 708 19.18 10.09 1.10
CA PHE A 708 19.92 11.24 0.61
C PHE A 708 19.08 12.53 0.55
N TRP A 709 17.81 12.47 1.00
CA TRP A 709 16.91 13.62 0.94
C TRP A 709 17.31 14.73 1.90
N LYS A 710 17.26 15.98 1.42
CA LYS A 710 17.72 17.17 2.17
C LYS A 710 16.61 17.85 2.96
N PHE A 711 15.39 17.32 2.93
CA PHE A 711 14.21 17.92 3.55
C PHE A 711 13.54 16.93 4.49
N LYS A 712 12.87 17.40 5.53
CA LYS A 712 12.13 16.53 6.44
C LYS A 712 10.80 16.12 5.80
N GLY A 713 10.42 14.84 5.94
CA GLY A 713 9.09 14.37 5.56
C GLY A 713 7.95 15.14 6.22
N THR A 714 6.85 15.34 5.50
CA THR A 714 5.73 16.20 5.88
C THR A 714 4.43 15.46 6.20
N LEU A 715 4.33 14.16 5.88
CA LEU A 715 3.13 13.39 6.14
C LEU A 715 2.95 13.18 7.67
N PRO A 716 1.77 13.51 8.24
CA PRO A 716 1.50 13.24 9.65
C PRO A 716 1.29 11.75 9.89
N LYS A 717 1.40 11.35 11.15
CA LYS A 717 1.05 9.98 11.55
C LYS A 717 -0.42 9.66 11.22
N PRO A 718 -0.73 8.40 10.90
CA PRO A 718 -2.10 7.98 10.70
C PRO A 718 -2.93 8.08 11.99
N GLU A 719 -4.23 8.33 11.82
CA GLU A 719 -5.21 8.46 12.88
C GLU A 719 -6.45 7.63 12.54
N LYS A 720 -7.13 7.12 13.58
CA LYS A 720 -8.42 6.48 13.38
C LYS A 720 -9.48 7.52 13.01
N LEU A 721 -10.12 7.34 11.85
CA LEU A 721 -11.17 8.24 11.36
C LEU A 721 -12.54 7.64 11.67
N THR A 722 -13.37 8.37 12.41
CA THR A 722 -14.74 7.92 12.75
C THR A 722 -15.81 8.95 12.37
N ALA A 723 -15.45 10.24 12.29
CA ALA A 723 -16.33 11.35 11.91
C ALA A 723 -16.40 11.55 10.37
N VAL A 724 -16.18 10.49 9.60
CA VAL A 724 -16.24 10.49 8.13
C VAL A 724 -17.39 9.59 7.66
N PRO A 725 -18.07 9.91 6.54
CA PRO A 725 -19.14 9.09 6.00
C PRO A 725 -18.62 7.69 5.66
N ASN A 726 -19.51 6.77 5.28
CA ASN A 726 -19.05 5.45 4.85
C ASN A 726 -18.07 5.60 3.67
N ILE A 727 -16.90 4.99 3.78
CA ILE A 727 -15.90 4.88 2.73
C ILE A 727 -15.84 3.41 2.33
N LEU A 728 -15.86 3.14 1.02
CA LEU A 728 -15.76 1.79 0.48
C LEU A 728 -14.30 1.47 0.16
N VAL A 729 -13.73 0.52 0.89
CA VAL A 729 -12.42 -0.06 0.56
C VAL A 729 -12.65 -1.32 -0.27
N VAL A 730 -11.91 -1.45 -1.36
CA VAL A 730 -11.91 -2.64 -2.22
C VAL A 730 -10.54 -3.29 -2.14
N SER A 731 -10.51 -4.61 -1.90
CA SER A 731 -9.26 -5.33 -1.70
C SER A 731 -9.32 -6.72 -2.35
N THR A 732 -8.32 -7.02 -3.16
CA THR A 732 -8.21 -8.29 -3.89
C THR A 732 -7.44 -9.32 -3.05
N SER A 733 -7.87 -10.59 -3.05
CA SER A 733 -7.33 -11.65 -2.20
C SER A 733 -5.83 -11.92 -2.40
N HIS A 734 -5.35 -11.86 -3.65
CA HIS A 734 -3.93 -11.98 -4.01
C HIS A 734 -3.47 -10.72 -4.75
N ASP A 735 -3.78 -9.54 -4.20
CA ASP A 735 -3.16 -8.29 -4.65
C ASP A 735 -1.67 -8.30 -4.30
N SER A 736 -0.80 -8.24 -5.32
CA SER A 736 0.65 -8.32 -5.13
C SER A 736 1.25 -7.03 -4.57
N ALA A 737 0.71 -5.87 -4.96
CA ALA A 737 1.30 -4.58 -4.66
C ALA A 737 0.71 -3.96 -3.38
N THR A 738 -0.59 -4.19 -3.12
CA THR A 738 -1.26 -3.77 -1.89
C THR A 738 -1.98 -4.96 -1.25
N PRO A 739 -1.24 -5.80 -0.50
CA PRO A 739 -1.75 -7.06 0.04
C PRO A 739 -3.10 -6.92 0.75
N TYR A 740 -3.89 -7.99 0.70
CA TYR A 740 -5.26 -8.00 1.24
C TYR A 740 -5.36 -7.46 2.67
N ALA A 741 -4.40 -7.82 3.52
CA ALA A 741 -4.27 -7.33 4.90
C ALA A 741 -4.30 -5.79 5.01
N SER A 742 -3.62 -5.08 4.12
CA SER A 742 -3.59 -3.61 4.08
C SER A 742 -5.00 -3.03 3.84
N GLY A 743 -5.81 -3.69 3.00
CA GLY A 743 -7.22 -3.32 2.79
C GLY A 743 -8.09 -3.50 4.02
N VAL A 744 -7.89 -4.61 4.75
CA VAL A 744 -8.61 -4.84 6.02
C VAL A 744 -8.21 -3.78 7.06
N LYS A 745 -6.91 -3.49 7.19
CA LYS A 745 -6.38 -2.48 8.12
C LYS A 745 -6.86 -1.07 7.78
N LEU A 746 -6.84 -0.67 6.51
CA LEU A 746 -7.40 0.61 6.07
C LEU A 746 -8.89 0.72 6.40
N ALA A 747 -9.68 -0.29 6.02
CA ALA A 747 -11.13 -0.29 6.27
C ALA A 747 -11.45 -0.22 7.77
N ARG A 748 -10.67 -0.88 8.62
CA ARG A 748 -10.78 -0.80 10.09
C ARG A 748 -10.39 0.59 10.62
N THR A 749 -9.36 1.20 10.06
CA THR A 749 -8.81 2.51 10.49
C THR A 749 -9.78 3.65 10.20
N ILE A 750 -10.53 3.57 9.10
CA ILE A 750 -11.51 4.59 8.72
C ILE A 750 -12.96 4.26 9.12
N ASP A 751 -13.15 3.17 9.85
CA ASP A 751 -14.49 2.67 10.21
C ASP A 751 -15.38 2.53 8.97
N GLY A 752 -14.83 1.92 7.91
CA GLY A 752 -15.41 1.82 6.58
C GLY A 752 -16.07 0.48 6.28
N SER A 753 -16.47 0.31 5.02
CA SER A 753 -16.92 -0.99 4.48
C SER A 753 -15.81 -1.61 3.63
N LEU A 754 -15.70 -2.93 3.63
CA LEU A 754 -14.70 -3.69 2.88
C LEU A 754 -15.39 -4.59 1.87
N LEU A 755 -15.07 -4.39 0.59
CA LEU A 755 -15.38 -5.30 -0.49
C LEU A 755 -14.15 -6.16 -0.80
N SER A 756 -14.20 -7.42 -0.38
CA SER A 756 -13.18 -8.41 -0.70
C SER A 756 -13.47 -9.05 -2.05
N VAL A 757 -12.48 -9.07 -2.94
CA VAL A 757 -12.59 -9.58 -4.32
C VAL A 757 -11.62 -10.74 -4.52
N SER A 758 -12.10 -11.87 -5.04
CA SER A 758 -11.25 -13.03 -5.32
C SER A 758 -10.48 -12.87 -6.64
N GLY A 759 -9.17 -13.07 -6.61
CA GLY A 759 -8.29 -13.19 -7.77
C GLY A 759 -6.86 -12.73 -7.50
N ALA A 760 -6.00 -12.81 -8.50
CA ALA A 760 -4.64 -12.27 -8.48
C ALA A 760 -4.53 -11.05 -9.41
N SER A 761 -4.78 -9.88 -8.84
CA SER A 761 -4.75 -8.60 -9.56
C SER A 761 -4.51 -7.50 -8.57
N HIS A 762 -3.65 -6.56 -8.94
CA HIS A 762 -3.58 -5.28 -8.25
C HIS A 762 -4.79 -4.45 -8.65
N THR A 763 -5.61 -4.05 -7.67
CA THR A 763 -6.93 -3.41 -7.88
C THR A 763 -7.93 -4.33 -8.58
N SER A 764 -9.21 -3.92 -8.67
CA SER A 764 -10.26 -4.76 -9.26
C SER A 764 -11.38 -4.03 -10.00
N TYR A 765 -11.63 -2.77 -9.67
CA TYR A 765 -12.64 -1.96 -10.33
C TYR A 765 -12.20 -1.60 -11.76
N MET A 766 -13.12 -1.65 -12.72
CA MET A 766 -12.86 -1.50 -14.16
C MET A 766 -11.92 -2.57 -14.74
N SER A 767 -11.78 -3.73 -14.08
CA SER A 767 -10.93 -4.84 -14.57
C SER A 767 -11.43 -5.48 -15.87
N ARG A 768 -12.69 -5.24 -16.25
CA ARG A 768 -13.36 -5.82 -17.44
C ARG A 768 -13.47 -7.35 -17.40
N ASP A 769 -13.16 -7.97 -16.27
CA ASP A 769 -13.39 -9.40 -16.04
C ASP A 769 -14.87 -9.58 -15.67
N GLU A 770 -15.63 -10.26 -16.53
CA GLU A 770 -17.05 -10.58 -16.27
C GLU A 770 -17.24 -11.36 -14.96
N ASN A 771 -16.21 -12.05 -14.47
CA ASN A 771 -16.24 -12.74 -13.19
C ASN A 771 -16.12 -11.78 -11.99
N LYS A 772 -15.64 -10.55 -12.20
CA LYS A 772 -15.48 -9.49 -11.20
C LYS A 772 -16.52 -8.37 -11.36
N ALA A 773 -17.57 -8.56 -12.16
CA ALA A 773 -18.66 -7.59 -12.32
C ALA A 773 -19.32 -7.16 -11.00
N CYS A 774 -19.27 -8.00 -9.96
CA CYS A 774 -19.75 -7.64 -8.62
C CYS A 774 -18.98 -6.45 -8.00
N THR A 775 -17.72 -6.22 -8.39
CA THR A 775 -16.94 -5.04 -8.01
C THR A 775 -17.53 -3.79 -8.63
N ASP A 776 -17.65 -3.75 -9.96
CA ASP A 776 -18.13 -2.59 -10.69
C ASP A 776 -19.56 -2.21 -10.30
N GLU A 777 -20.44 -3.21 -10.15
CA GLU A 777 -21.81 -3.01 -9.68
C GLU A 777 -21.86 -2.36 -8.28
N THR A 778 -21.02 -2.82 -7.36
CA THR A 778 -20.96 -2.32 -5.98
C THR A 778 -20.42 -0.90 -5.93
N VAL A 779 -19.29 -0.64 -6.61
CA VAL A 779 -18.65 0.68 -6.66
C VAL A 779 -19.59 1.70 -7.29
N ASN A 780 -20.23 1.38 -8.41
CA ASN A 780 -21.16 2.27 -9.08
C ASN A 780 -22.42 2.55 -8.24
N ALA A 781 -22.98 1.54 -7.58
CA ALA A 781 -24.12 1.72 -6.68
C ALA A 781 -23.74 2.59 -5.47
N PHE A 782 -22.55 2.39 -4.91
CA PHE A 782 -22.05 3.20 -3.82
C PHE A 782 -21.87 4.66 -4.24
N LEU A 783 -21.20 4.95 -5.35
CA LEU A 783 -21.01 6.32 -5.86
C LEU A 783 -22.34 7.00 -6.24
N SER A 784 -23.26 6.27 -6.88
CA SER A 784 -24.51 6.86 -7.38
C SER A 784 -25.59 7.00 -6.30
N GLN A 785 -25.61 6.12 -5.30
CA GLN A 785 -26.73 5.98 -4.35
C GLN A 785 -26.29 5.99 -2.88
N GLY A 786 -24.99 5.90 -2.59
CA GLY A 786 -24.46 5.72 -1.23
C GLY A 786 -24.71 4.33 -0.64
N THR A 787 -25.05 3.34 -1.47
CA THR A 787 -25.47 2.01 -1.02
C THR A 787 -24.43 0.94 -1.33
N VAL A 788 -24.18 0.05 -0.37
CA VAL A 788 -23.40 -1.18 -0.55
C VAL A 788 -24.31 -2.41 -0.34
N PRO A 789 -23.96 -3.58 -0.91
CA PRO A 789 -24.57 -4.86 -0.57
C PRO A 789 -24.64 -5.14 0.95
N GLU A 790 -25.57 -6.00 1.36
CA GLU A 790 -25.58 -6.53 2.73
C GLU A 790 -24.30 -7.35 2.99
N VAL A 791 -23.84 -7.35 4.24
CA VAL A 791 -22.70 -8.14 4.69
C VAL A 791 -22.90 -9.62 4.33
N GLY A 792 -21.89 -10.21 3.69
CA GLY A 792 -21.89 -11.61 3.24
C GLY A 792 -21.31 -11.81 1.84
N ASP A 793 -21.34 -13.06 1.38
CA ASP A 793 -20.80 -13.50 0.09
C ASP A 793 -21.81 -13.28 -1.05
N PHE A 794 -21.35 -12.75 -2.18
CA PHE A 794 -22.17 -12.51 -3.38
C PHE A 794 -21.34 -12.57 -4.68
N GLY A 795 -22.01 -12.41 -5.83
CA GLY A 795 -21.41 -12.68 -7.13
C GLY A 795 -21.26 -14.18 -7.43
N PRO A 796 -20.62 -14.54 -8.56
CA PRO A 796 -20.47 -15.94 -8.98
C PRO A 796 -19.78 -16.81 -7.92
N LYS A 797 -20.28 -18.02 -7.72
CA LYS A 797 -19.64 -19.00 -6.83
C LYS A 797 -18.36 -19.54 -7.46
N LEU A 798 -17.27 -19.60 -6.69
CA LEU A 798 -16.00 -20.14 -7.15
C LEU A 798 -16.03 -21.68 -7.23
N PRO A 799 -15.39 -22.29 -8.25
CA PRO A 799 -15.22 -23.74 -8.30
C PRO A 799 -14.40 -24.26 -7.11
N ILE A 800 -13.36 -23.51 -6.74
CA ILE A 800 -12.52 -23.73 -5.56
C ILE A 800 -12.58 -22.42 -4.77
N PRO A 801 -13.00 -22.44 -3.49
CA PRO A 801 -12.97 -21.24 -2.66
C PRO A 801 -11.57 -20.65 -2.63
N ASP A 802 -11.52 -19.33 -2.75
CA ASP A 802 -10.27 -18.58 -2.66
C ASP A 802 -9.99 -18.21 -1.20
N THR A 803 -8.74 -17.89 -0.88
CA THR A 803 -8.32 -17.56 0.47
C THR A 803 -7.35 -16.39 0.49
N ALA A 804 -7.48 -15.53 1.49
CA ALA A 804 -6.56 -14.43 1.79
C ALA A 804 -6.23 -14.42 3.29
N VAL A 805 -5.18 -13.70 3.67
CA VAL A 805 -4.80 -13.50 5.09
C VAL A 805 -5.02 -12.03 5.44
N ASP A 806 -5.73 -11.76 6.53
CA ASP A 806 -6.03 -10.40 6.99
C ASP A 806 -4.90 -9.77 7.82
N ASP A 807 -5.14 -8.53 8.30
CA ASP A 807 -4.22 -7.74 9.15
C ASP A 807 -3.84 -8.41 10.47
N ARG A 808 -4.49 -9.52 10.84
CA ARG A 808 -4.28 -10.25 12.11
C ARG A 808 -3.78 -11.67 11.89
N GLY A 809 -3.41 -12.01 10.65
CA GLY A 809 -3.00 -13.36 10.30
C GLY A 809 -4.18 -14.35 10.19
N GLU A 810 -5.43 -13.91 10.22
CA GLU A 810 -6.59 -14.79 10.07
C GLU A 810 -6.84 -15.11 8.61
N THR A 811 -7.06 -16.39 8.31
CA THR A 811 -7.41 -16.83 6.95
C THR A 811 -8.88 -16.51 6.65
N ILE A 812 -9.10 -15.61 5.71
CA ILE A 812 -10.40 -15.32 5.12
C ILE A 812 -10.64 -16.27 3.95
N THR A 813 -11.82 -16.91 3.92
CA THR A 813 -12.24 -17.75 2.80
C THR A 813 -13.33 -17.03 2.01
N LEU A 814 -13.15 -16.96 0.69
CA LEU A 814 -14.08 -16.39 -0.28
C LEU A 814 -14.72 -17.54 -1.07
N PRO A 815 -15.93 -18.01 -0.71
CA PRO A 815 -16.63 -19.04 -1.49
C PRO A 815 -17.23 -18.49 -2.80
N ASN A 816 -17.42 -17.17 -2.88
CA ASN A 816 -17.90 -16.45 -4.05
C ASN A 816 -16.86 -15.39 -4.47
N ARG A 817 -17.07 -14.80 -5.65
CA ARG A 817 -16.17 -13.78 -6.22
C ARG A 817 -16.05 -12.52 -5.38
N CYS A 818 -17.13 -12.09 -4.73
CA CYS A 818 -17.12 -10.93 -3.86
C CYS A 818 -17.67 -11.28 -2.47
N ARG A 819 -17.17 -10.59 -1.46
CA ARG A 819 -17.71 -10.59 -0.10
C ARG A 819 -17.73 -9.17 0.44
N MET A 820 -18.84 -8.80 1.06
CA MET A 820 -18.97 -7.53 1.77
C MET A 820 -18.80 -7.77 3.27
N ASP A 821 -17.90 -7.02 3.88
CA ASP A 821 -17.80 -6.86 5.33
C ASP A 821 -17.94 -5.38 5.68
N THR A 822 -18.23 -5.07 6.94
CA THR A 822 -18.26 -3.70 7.42
C THR A 822 -17.68 -3.62 8.82
N PHE A 823 -16.88 -2.59 9.07
CA PHE A 823 -16.35 -2.29 10.40
C PHE A 823 -17.22 -1.31 11.16
N ARG A 824 -18.23 -0.75 10.48
CA ARG A 824 -19.24 0.15 11.05
C ARG A 824 -20.14 -0.62 11.99
N ALA A 825 -20.08 -0.32 13.28
CA ALA A 825 -20.98 -0.91 14.27
C ALA A 825 -22.29 -0.11 14.35
N GLU A 826 -23.43 -0.72 14.04
CA GLU A 826 -24.73 -0.10 14.31
C GLU A 826 -25.04 -0.12 15.80
N ASP A 827 -24.77 0.97 16.52
CA ASP A 827 -25.01 1.01 17.98
C ASP A 827 -25.60 2.34 18.44
N PHE A 828 -26.89 2.52 18.16
CA PHE A 828 -27.70 3.44 18.95
C PHE A 828 -27.74 2.96 20.41
N SER A 829 -27.13 3.74 21.31
CA SER A 829 -26.93 3.34 22.70
C SER A 829 -27.19 4.50 23.66
N LEU A 830 -27.41 4.16 24.93
CA LEU A 830 -27.58 5.10 26.03
C LEU A 830 -26.44 4.90 27.02
N SER A 831 -26.03 5.97 27.70
CA SER A 831 -24.97 5.92 28.73
C SER A 831 -25.28 5.00 29.91
N GLN A 832 -26.56 4.69 30.11
CA GLN A 832 -27.05 3.76 31.12
C GLN A 832 -28.39 3.15 30.68
N ASP A 833 -28.67 1.94 31.15
CA ASP A 833 -29.89 1.17 30.86
C ASP A 833 -31.01 1.39 31.89
N THR A 834 -30.76 2.18 32.94
CA THR A 834 -31.73 2.57 33.98
C THR A 834 -31.72 4.07 34.23
N ALA A 835 -32.88 4.70 34.45
CA ALA A 835 -32.99 6.12 34.77
C ALA A 835 -34.25 6.47 35.56
N SER A 836 -34.23 7.54 36.33
CA SER A 836 -35.43 8.08 36.99
C SER A 836 -36.23 8.95 36.03
N ALA A 837 -37.54 9.11 36.26
CA ALA A 837 -38.33 10.10 35.52
C ALA A 837 -37.73 11.51 35.70
N GLY A 838 -37.54 12.25 34.61
CA GLY A 838 -36.89 13.56 34.64
C GLY A 838 -35.36 13.55 34.59
N GLU A 839 -34.72 12.38 34.68
CA GLU A 839 -33.27 12.25 34.59
C GLU A 839 -32.80 12.45 33.14
N SER A 840 -31.66 13.10 32.99
CA SER A 840 -31.01 13.28 31.69
C SER A 840 -29.93 12.22 31.48
N LEU A 841 -29.91 11.63 30.29
CA LEU A 841 -28.98 10.59 29.86
C LEU A 841 -28.21 11.08 28.63
N GLU A 842 -27.03 10.53 28.41
CA GLU A 842 -26.36 10.71 27.12
C GLU A 842 -26.80 9.59 26.17
N ALA A 843 -27.14 9.97 24.94
CA ALA A 843 -27.47 9.08 23.85
C ALA A 843 -26.40 9.19 22.78
N THR A 844 -25.91 8.04 22.33
CA THR A 844 -24.90 7.91 21.29
C THR A 844 -25.53 7.26 20.08
N VAL A 845 -25.34 7.89 18.92
CA VAL A 845 -25.74 7.41 17.61
C VAL A 845 -24.48 7.29 16.78
N LYS A 846 -24.35 6.19 16.02
CA LYS A 846 -23.24 5.99 15.09
C LYS A 846 -23.76 5.55 13.73
N HIS A 847 -23.05 5.99 12.69
CA HIS A 847 -23.22 5.58 11.29
C HIS A 847 -24.65 5.65 10.74
N GLN A 848 -25.44 6.63 11.19
CA GLN A 848 -26.71 6.96 10.55
C GLN A 848 -26.47 7.85 9.32
N ALA A 849 -27.53 8.31 8.65
CA ALA A 849 -27.37 9.32 7.61
C ALA A 849 -26.66 10.57 8.19
N SER A 850 -25.68 11.07 7.46
CA SER A 850 -24.80 12.18 7.83
C SER A 850 -25.54 13.50 7.90
N GLU A 851 -25.20 14.35 8.87
CA GLU A 851 -25.74 15.71 9.01
C GLU A 851 -27.28 15.78 9.17
N GLU A 852 -27.90 14.67 9.56
CA GLU A 852 -29.35 14.52 9.71
C GLU A 852 -29.80 14.65 11.16
N THR A 853 -31.02 15.13 11.38
CA THR A 853 -31.60 15.26 12.72
C THR A 853 -32.56 14.11 13.01
N TYR A 854 -32.26 13.36 14.07
CA TYR A 854 -33.05 12.26 14.57
C TYR A 854 -33.84 12.65 15.81
N THR A 855 -35.04 12.10 15.94
CA THR A 855 -35.83 12.17 17.16
C THR A 855 -35.61 10.91 17.98
N VAL A 856 -35.22 11.07 19.24
CA VAL A 856 -35.19 9.98 20.22
C VAL A 856 -36.53 9.95 20.94
N ALA A 857 -37.23 8.83 20.90
CA ALA A 857 -38.58 8.71 21.46
C ALA A 857 -38.83 7.32 22.06
N PHE A 858 -39.76 7.20 23.00
CA PHE A 858 -40.31 5.89 23.37
C PHE A 858 -41.19 5.37 22.23
N GLU A 859 -41.15 4.05 22.00
CA GLU A 859 -42.06 3.38 21.05
C GLU A 859 -43.54 3.63 21.39
N THR A 860 -43.85 3.80 22.68
CA THR A 860 -45.20 4.13 23.17
C THR A 860 -45.61 5.59 22.94
N GLY A 861 -44.72 6.42 22.39
CA GLY A 861 -44.86 7.86 22.26
C GLY A 861 -44.24 8.64 23.43
N GLY A 862 -43.79 9.86 23.13
CA GLY A 862 -43.05 10.73 24.05
C GLY A 862 -41.60 10.90 23.59
N SER A 863 -41.24 12.11 23.16
CA SER A 863 -39.86 12.42 22.73
C SER A 863 -38.98 12.66 23.95
N LEU A 864 -37.77 12.09 23.93
CA LEU A 864 -36.72 12.28 24.93
C LEU A 864 -35.75 13.38 24.51
N GLY A 865 -35.70 13.73 23.22
CA GLY A 865 -34.83 14.76 22.65
C GLY A 865 -34.58 14.55 21.16
N THR A 866 -33.69 15.36 20.60
CA THR A 866 -33.20 15.24 19.23
C THR A 866 -31.68 15.16 19.21
N LEU A 867 -31.12 14.48 18.22
CA LEU A 867 -29.70 14.37 17.97
C LEU A 867 -29.45 14.74 16.51
N THR A 868 -28.47 15.59 16.24
CA THR A 868 -28.01 15.88 14.87
C THR A 868 -26.67 15.22 14.67
N THR A 869 -26.54 14.41 13.62
CA THR A 869 -25.31 13.68 13.32
C THR A 869 -24.25 14.58 12.69
N ASP A 870 -22.98 14.22 12.87
CA ASP A 870 -21.83 14.77 12.14
C ASP A 870 -21.76 14.20 10.70
N ASN A 871 -20.71 14.54 9.95
CA ASN A 871 -20.50 14.02 8.60
C ASN A 871 -20.34 12.49 8.56
N GLY A 872 -19.93 11.87 9.67
CA GLY A 872 -19.84 10.41 9.80
C GLY A 872 -21.14 9.71 10.19
N GLY A 873 -22.22 10.47 10.39
CA GLY A 873 -23.47 9.90 10.86
C GLY A 873 -23.48 9.64 12.37
N ASN A 874 -22.56 10.25 13.12
CA ASN A 874 -22.44 10.06 14.57
C ASN A 874 -22.99 11.26 15.33
N ALA A 875 -23.63 11.01 16.47
CA ALA A 875 -24.06 12.06 17.38
C ALA A 875 -23.88 11.60 18.83
N VAL A 876 -23.51 12.53 19.70
CA VAL A 876 -23.59 12.36 21.14
C VAL A 876 -24.36 13.54 21.69
N GLY A 877 -25.44 13.27 22.42
CA GLY A 877 -26.26 14.35 22.96
C GLY A 877 -27.09 13.93 24.16
N ARG A 878 -27.50 14.94 24.92
CA ARG A 878 -28.28 14.75 26.14
C ARG A 878 -29.77 14.61 25.79
N ILE A 879 -30.35 13.48 26.17
CA ILE A 879 -31.80 13.24 26.14
C ILE A 879 -32.36 13.27 27.57
N THR A 880 -33.66 13.51 27.75
CA THR A 880 -34.30 13.58 29.07
C THR A 880 -35.50 12.68 29.13
N VAL A 881 -35.57 11.83 30.16
CA VAL A 881 -36.72 10.99 30.43
C VAL A 881 -37.90 11.90 30.83
N PRO A 882 -39.08 11.77 30.18
CA PRO A 882 -40.26 12.55 30.55
C PRO A 882 -40.60 12.44 32.05
N GLN A 883 -40.95 13.57 32.67
CA GLN A 883 -41.28 13.64 34.10
C GLN A 883 -42.50 12.79 34.49
N ASP A 884 -43.38 12.51 33.53
CA ASP A 884 -44.58 11.69 33.69
C ASP A 884 -44.38 10.23 33.25
N ALA A 885 -43.14 9.83 32.92
CA ALA A 885 -42.80 8.45 32.62
C ALA A 885 -43.07 7.56 33.85
N LYS A 886 -43.71 6.41 33.62
CA LYS A 886 -44.03 5.47 34.69
C LYS A 886 -42.89 4.48 34.88
N PRO A 887 -42.76 3.85 36.06
CA PRO A 887 -41.77 2.81 36.26
C PRO A 887 -42.02 1.63 35.32
N GLY A 888 -40.97 1.16 34.63
CA GLY A 888 -41.06 0.08 33.65
C GLY A 888 -39.95 0.12 32.61
N THR A 889 -39.84 -0.94 31.81
CA THR A 889 -38.89 -1.01 30.68
C THR A 889 -39.54 -0.51 29.40
N TYR A 890 -38.86 0.41 28.73
CA TYR A 890 -39.27 1.05 27.49
C TYR A 890 -38.32 0.67 26.35
N VAL A 891 -38.88 0.48 25.15
CA VAL A 891 -38.12 0.52 23.91
C VAL A 891 -37.94 1.98 23.53
N VAL A 892 -36.68 2.40 23.44
CA VAL A 892 -36.29 3.72 22.95
C VAL A 892 -35.93 3.57 21.48
N GLN A 893 -36.54 4.39 20.64
CA GLN A 893 -36.37 4.38 19.19
C GLN A 893 -35.65 5.64 18.74
N LEU A 894 -34.77 5.47 17.76
CA LEU A 894 -34.22 6.55 16.96
C LEU A 894 -35.06 6.66 15.69
N LEU A 895 -35.68 7.83 15.47
CA LEU A 895 -36.58 8.09 14.36
C LEU A 895 -35.93 9.10 13.39
N ASP A 896 -35.95 8.80 12.10
CA ASP A 896 -35.59 9.77 11.06
C ASP A 896 -36.63 10.90 10.93
N GLU A 897 -36.39 11.88 10.05
CA GLU A 897 -37.32 13.00 9.82
C GLU A 897 -38.70 12.52 9.33
N GLY A 898 -38.75 11.37 8.65
CA GLY A 898 -39.99 10.71 8.20
C GLY A 898 -40.75 9.97 9.31
N GLY A 899 -40.19 9.88 10.52
CA GLY A 899 -40.73 9.13 11.65
C GLY A 899 -40.53 7.61 11.55
N LYS A 900 -39.67 7.14 10.63
CA LYS A 900 -39.31 5.72 10.52
C LYS A 900 -38.22 5.40 11.54
N THR A 901 -38.39 4.30 12.27
CA THR A 901 -37.36 3.80 13.19
C THR A 901 -36.15 3.32 12.42
N THR A 902 -34.98 3.89 12.71
CA THR A 902 -33.69 3.49 12.12
C THR A 902 -32.89 2.61 13.07
N ALA A 903 -33.02 2.81 14.38
CA ALA A 903 -32.41 1.97 15.41
C ALA A 903 -33.26 1.97 16.69
N ASN A 904 -33.03 0.99 17.58
CA ASN A 904 -33.67 0.95 18.89
C ASN A 904 -32.75 0.38 19.97
N THR A 905 -33.07 0.72 21.22
CA THR A 905 -32.42 0.23 22.42
C THR A 905 -33.43 0.16 23.57
N THR A 906 -33.02 -0.25 24.77
CA THR A 906 -33.91 -0.40 25.93
C THR A 906 -33.51 0.50 27.09
N LEU A 907 -34.49 1.10 27.76
CA LEU A 907 -34.30 1.89 28.98
C LEU A 907 -35.30 1.48 30.06
N THR A 908 -34.83 1.22 31.27
CA THR A 908 -35.70 0.93 32.42
C THR A 908 -35.87 2.17 33.29
N VAL A 909 -37.10 2.70 33.34
CA VAL A 909 -37.46 3.82 34.20
C VAL A 909 -37.76 3.32 35.61
N THR A 910 -37.06 3.84 36.61
CA THR A 910 -37.27 3.51 38.02
C THR A 910 -38.36 4.39 38.66
N GLY A 911 -39.04 3.84 39.66
CA GLY A 911 -40.00 4.62 40.46
C GLY A 911 -39.27 5.50 41.45
N ASP A 912 -39.80 6.70 41.65
CA ASP A 912 -39.49 7.50 42.82
C ASP A 912 -39.91 6.67 44.04
N ASP A 913 -38.93 6.08 44.73
CA ASP A 913 -39.13 5.52 46.06
C ASP A 913 -39.44 6.70 46.98
N GLY A 914 -40.69 7.15 46.92
CA GLY A 914 -41.22 8.25 47.70
C GLY A 914 -40.78 8.05 49.13
N LYS A 915 -39.88 8.93 49.58
CA LYS A 915 -39.45 8.99 50.98
C LYS A 915 -40.70 9.24 51.80
N GLY A 916 -41.25 8.16 52.33
CA GLY A 916 -42.47 8.14 53.12
C GLY A 916 -42.33 9.06 54.31
N ASP A 917 -43.24 10.01 54.38
CA ASP A 917 -43.63 10.71 55.58
C ASP A 917 -44.21 9.69 56.58
N ASP A 918 -43.36 9.12 57.44
CA ASP A 918 -43.79 8.31 58.58
C ASP A 918 -43.30 8.95 59.88
N GLY A 919 -44.20 9.72 60.49
CA GLY A 919 -44.08 10.16 61.87
C GLY A 919 -44.08 8.99 62.85
N GLY A 920 -43.09 8.95 63.73
CA GLY A 920 -43.00 8.01 64.85
C GLY A 920 -42.19 8.59 66.01
N LYS A 921 -42.90 8.88 67.09
CA LYS A 921 -42.47 9.52 68.34
C LYS A 921 -41.51 8.72 69.22
N ASP A 922 -40.72 9.48 69.98
CA ASP A 922 -40.24 9.31 71.36
C ASP A 922 -39.47 8.03 71.75
N SER A 923 -38.19 8.18 72.11
CA SER A 923 -37.72 7.95 73.50
C SER A 923 -36.21 8.26 73.68
N ASP A 924 -35.97 9.14 74.66
CA ASP A 924 -34.92 9.08 75.70
C ASP A 924 -33.43 8.92 75.33
N GLY A 925 -32.70 10.03 75.52
CA GLY A 925 -31.80 10.17 76.68
C GLY A 925 -30.32 9.79 76.56
N ALA A 926 -29.48 10.75 76.99
CA ALA A 926 -28.03 10.70 77.28
C ALA A 926 -27.10 10.75 76.05
N GLY A 927 -26.17 11.68 75.89
CA GLY A 927 -25.42 12.47 76.86
C GLY A 927 -23.97 11.96 76.90
N SER A 928 -23.06 12.63 76.20
CA SER A 928 -21.62 12.61 76.48
C SER A 928 -20.89 13.68 75.67
N ASP A 929 -20.29 14.62 76.42
CA ASP A 929 -19.37 15.66 76.00
C ASP A 929 -18.05 15.11 75.40
N GLY A 930 -17.30 16.00 74.71
CA GLY A 930 -15.84 16.02 74.90
C GLY A 930 -14.95 16.42 73.71
N GLY A 931 -14.64 17.73 73.61
CA GLY A 931 -13.35 18.29 73.12
C GLY A 931 -13.23 18.49 71.60
N GLY A 932 -12.93 19.66 71.03
CA GLY A 932 -12.34 20.90 71.57
C GLY A 932 -10.84 21.01 71.27
N SER A 933 -10.49 21.70 70.18
CA SER A 933 -9.27 22.52 69.93
C SER A 933 -9.16 22.74 68.41
N ASP A 934 -9.57 23.87 67.85
CA ASP A 934 -8.93 25.20 67.81
C ASP A 934 -7.64 25.30 66.98
N GLY A 935 -7.68 26.26 66.04
CA GLY A 935 -6.56 26.82 65.26
C GLY A 935 -6.90 26.90 63.76
N GLY A 936 -7.30 28.00 63.13
CA GLY A 936 -7.41 29.40 63.55
C GLY A 936 -6.84 30.33 62.47
N GLY A 937 -7.73 31.12 61.83
CA GLY A 937 -7.48 32.41 61.14
C GLY A 937 -6.79 32.36 59.77
N SER A 938 -7.10 33.21 58.79
CA SER A 938 -8.00 34.36 58.62
C SER A 938 -8.14 34.57 57.09
N ALA A 939 -9.31 34.89 56.50
CA ALA A 939 -9.98 36.21 56.43
C ALA A 939 -9.08 37.26 55.70
N ASP A 940 -9.47 38.04 54.68
CA ASP A 940 -10.69 38.75 54.25
C ASP A 940 -10.53 39.09 52.73
N GLY A 941 -11.47 39.54 51.90
CA GLY A 941 -12.86 39.99 52.06
C GLY A 941 -13.42 40.61 50.75
N ASP A 942 -14.74 40.63 50.65
CA ASP A 942 -15.68 41.64 50.09
C ASP A 942 -15.72 42.05 48.58
N ASP A 943 -16.70 41.49 47.83
CA ASP A 943 -18.00 42.08 47.36
C ASP A 943 -18.11 43.60 46.94
N PRO A 944 -19.21 44.09 46.28
CA PRO A 944 -19.92 43.70 45.04
C PRO A 944 -20.43 44.95 44.20
N LYS A 945 -21.37 44.71 43.24
CA LYS A 945 -22.35 45.60 42.54
C LYS A 945 -22.01 45.96 41.07
N GLY A 946 -22.92 45.96 40.10
CA GLY A 946 -24.37 45.68 40.08
C GLY A 946 -25.05 46.25 38.80
N GLY A 947 -26.24 45.73 38.45
CA GLY A 947 -27.31 46.33 37.61
C GLY A 947 -27.05 46.45 36.10
N GLY A 948 -27.98 46.26 35.17
CA GLY A 948 -29.43 46.08 35.21
C GLY A 948 -30.03 46.43 33.82
N ASP A 949 -31.20 45.86 33.53
CA ASP A 949 -32.27 46.36 32.63
C ASP A 949 -32.19 46.20 31.09
N ALA A 950 -33.07 45.31 30.59
CA ALA A 950 -33.89 45.45 29.37
C ALA A 950 -34.97 46.55 29.58
N PRO A 951 -35.92 46.93 28.66
CA PRO A 951 -36.48 46.15 27.54
C PRO A 951 -37.04 46.92 26.30
N GLY A 952 -37.61 46.16 25.35
CA GLY A 952 -38.67 46.58 24.43
C GLY A 952 -38.20 46.93 23.01
N GLY A 953 -38.82 46.50 21.92
CA GLY A 953 -40.09 45.82 21.66
C GLY A 953 -40.43 46.07 20.18
N GLY A 954 -41.33 45.28 19.58
CA GLY A 954 -41.91 45.65 18.28
C GLY A 954 -42.27 44.51 17.34
N SER A 955 -43.44 43.93 17.57
CA SER A 955 -44.21 43.07 16.67
C SER A 955 -44.73 43.80 15.42
N ALA A 956 -44.90 43.08 14.30
CA ALA A 956 -46.11 42.98 13.44
C ALA A 956 -45.65 42.52 12.03
N GLY A 957 -46.08 41.35 11.55
CA GLY A 957 -47.39 41.13 10.91
C GLY A 957 -47.17 41.10 9.39
N GLY A 958 -47.74 40.23 8.57
CA GLY A 958 -48.79 39.22 8.65
C GLY A 958 -49.10 38.84 7.18
N GLY A 959 -49.85 37.76 6.94
CA GLY A 959 -50.44 37.55 5.61
C GLY A 959 -50.64 36.10 5.21
N ASP A 960 -51.76 35.55 5.66
CA ASP A 960 -52.39 34.32 5.18
C ASP A 960 -52.57 34.28 3.65
N GLY A 961 -52.56 33.06 3.12
CA GLY A 961 -52.99 32.73 1.77
C GLY A 961 -53.37 31.26 1.64
N SER A 962 -54.55 30.92 2.18
CA SER A 962 -55.42 29.78 1.84
C SER A 962 -55.27 29.28 0.39
N GLY A 963 -55.40 28.01 0.01
CA GLY A 963 -56.24 26.93 0.53
C GLY A 963 -56.68 26.07 -0.69
N GLY A 964 -56.80 24.75 -0.52
CA GLY A 964 -57.12 23.86 -1.63
C GLY A 964 -57.39 22.41 -1.22
N SER A 965 -58.52 22.22 -0.53
CA SER A 965 -59.36 21.02 -0.37
C SER A 965 -59.01 19.69 -1.09
N LEU A 966 -58.92 18.64 -0.26
CA LEU A 966 -59.32 17.21 -0.41
C LEU A 966 -60.77 17.00 -0.95
N PRO A 967 -61.36 15.77 -1.08
CA PRO A 967 -60.85 14.38 -1.34
C PRO A 967 -61.78 13.56 -2.32
N ARG A 968 -61.52 12.23 -2.45
CA ARG A 968 -62.42 11.06 -2.74
C ARG A 968 -61.95 10.23 -3.95
N THR A 969 -61.95 8.88 -4.03
CA THR A 969 -62.44 7.73 -3.21
C THR A 969 -62.05 6.43 -3.95
N GLY A 970 -61.95 5.31 -3.23
CA GLY A 970 -62.14 3.93 -3.75
C GLY A 970 -60.89 3.04 -3.62
N ALA A 971 -60.62 2.35 -2.51
CA ALA A 971 -61.34 1.23 -1.89
C ALA A 971 -61.51 0.02 -2.83
N ASP A 972 -60.71 -1.02 -2.61
CA ASP A 972 -61.08 -2.43 -2.37
C ASP A 972 -59.92 -3.38 -2.78
N ILE A 973 -59.62 -4.54 -2.18
CA ILE A 973 -60.05 -5.29 -0.98
C ILE A 973 -59.06 -6.50 -0.92
N TRP A 974 -58.45 -6.75 0.26
CA TRP A 974 -58.09 -8.05 0.89
C TRP A 974 -57.22 -9.10 0.15
N ALA A 975 -56.15 -9.64 0.74
CA ALA A 975 -56.17 -10.31 2.06
C ALA A 975 -54.87 -10.20 2.91
N LEU A 976 -55.13 -9.97 4.21
CA LEU A 976 -54.42 -10.34 5.45
C LEU A 976 -53.34 -11.44 5.37
N LEU A 977 -52.16 -11.25 5.99
CA LEU A 977 -51.84 -11.43 7.43
C LEU A 977 -52.06 -12.86 7.97
N ALA A 978 -50.94 -13.55 8.24
CA ALA A 978 -50.66 -14.43 9.39
C ALA A 978 -49.21 -14.93 9.22
N GLY A 979 -48.32 -14.99 10.21
CA GLY A 979 -48.40 -14.71 11.63
C GLY A 979 -46.98 -14.87 12.21
N ALA A 980 -46.69 -14.08 13.22
CA ALA A 980 -45.39 -13.98 13.88
C ALA A 980 -45.08 -15.14 14.84
N LEU A 981 -43.79 -15.24 15.16
CA LEU A 981 -43.21 -15.52 16.49
C LEU A 981 -43.07 -16.98 16.97
N ALA A 982 -41.82 -17.44 17.15
CA ALA A 982 -41.35 -18.05 18.40
C ALA A 982 -39.81 -18.18 18.45
N LEU A 983 -39.28 -17.83 19.61
CA LEU A 983 -37.90 -17.57 20.05
C LEU A 983 -37.07 -18.82 20.43
N LEU A 984 -35.74 -18.62 20.42
CA LEU A 984 -34.69 -19.10 21.36
C LEU A 984 -34.37 -20.62 21.46
N THR A 985 -33.13 -21.02 21.18
CA THR A 985 -32.03 -21.19 22.19
C THR A 985 -30.78 -21.86 21.60
N ALA A 986 -29.61 -21.25 21.87
CA ALA A 986 -28.32 -21.82 22.28
C ALA A 986 -27.64 -22.95 21.47
N GLY A 987 -26.50 -22.60 20.84
CA GLY A 987 -25.15 -22.97 21.31
C GLY A 987 -24.76 -24.44 21.46
N GLY A 988 -23.68 -24.83 20.77
CA GLY A 988 -22.65 -25.68 21.36
C GLY A 988 -22.33 -27.02 20.66
N LEU A 989 -21.11 -27.09 20.15
CA LEU A 989 -20.17 -28.23 20.18
C LEU A 989 -20.40 -29.51 19.33
N VAL A 990 -19.46 -29.69 18.40
CA VAL A 990 -18.47 -30.81 18.34
C VAL A 990 -18.93 -32.22 17.94
N TYR A 991 -18.46 -32.59 16.74
CA TYR A 991 -17.85 -33.88 16.31
C TYR A 991 -18.68 -35.14 16.01
N ARG A 992 -18.33 -35.65 14.82
CA ARG A 992 -18.05 -37.03 14.41
C ARG A 992 -19.16 -37.91 13.82
N ALA A 993 -18.96 -38.13 12.52
CA ALA A 993 -18.94 -39.42 11.81
C ALA A 993 -20.24 -40.23 11.70
N ALA A 994 -20.71 -40.47 10.47
CA ALA A 994 -20.22 -41.60 9.68
C ALA A 994 -21.05 -41.82 8.39
N LYS A 995 -20.32 -42.02 7.30
CA LYS A 995 -20.50 -43.08 6.29
C LYS A 995 -21.75 -43.11 5.36
N VAL A 996 -21.38 -43.07 4.07
CA VAL A 996 -21.71 -44.06 3.00
C VAL A 996 -22.95 -43.78 2.15
N ARG A 997 -22.74 -43.33 0.90
CA ARG A 997 -22.91 -44.13 -0.35
C ARG A 997 -22.67 -43.30 -1.63
N LYS A 998 -21.59 -43.62 -2.35
CA LYS A 998 -21.59 -43.74 -3.84
C LYS A 998 -22.33 -45.07 -4.21
N PRO A 999 -22.73 -45.36 -5.47
CA PRO A 999 -22.21 -44.85 -6.75
C PRO A 999 -23.23 -44.64 -7.91
N ARG A 1000 -22.64 -44.26 -9.07
CA ARG A 1000 -23.07 -44.33 -10.49
C ARG A 1000 -23.76 -43.06 -11.03
N HIS A 1001 -23.33 -42.45 -12.13
CA HIS A 1001 -22.58 -42.95 -13.29
C HIS A 1001 -21.59 -41.91 -13.83
#